data_AF-A0A938YKR5-F1
#
_entry.id   AF-A0A938YKR5-F1
#
_cell.length_a   1.000
_cell.length_b   1.000
_cell.length_c   1.000
_cell.angle_alpha   90.00
_cell.angle_beta   90.00
_cell.angle_gamma   90.00
#
_symmetry.space_group_name_H-M   'P 1'
#
loop_
_entity.id
_entity.type
_entity.pdbx_description
1 polymer ?
#
loop_
_entity_poly.entity_id
_entity_poly.type
_entity_poly.pdbx_seq_one_letter_code
_entity_poly.pdbx_strand_id
1 'polypeptide(L)'
;MPRVLARLTTAVASAALLFAALPATALPATALPADAHGRLPAVGSRAAADPSTVLGNLSACLAERKAGDLVLLIDTSGSLGGEGGTDTTGVRVDAAQSLLTRLAATFTTSGAAVDVAVAGFDDDVTSVVDFTPLTEANLPTLDAAVEGFTLLDRGSETDYWSALTWLNRTFQARSTPDAVSDCRFAVWFSDGMFTISARDGSDLGRLDPPTGQTKDVPGFENVPLTSESVADEVRAVATAELCRPGGVADQMRLDGITMIAVGLGGDASQFDFMKRYAENPTGDCGEQPAAGLFVPAGSVGALFLTLDRLGQLGGGTGPLEPRQVCELTTCAEGRYPFALDNTLGTVHLAAVVSDEVGSLLASSDLQVELVPPDGGDPLVISGQGGAGTGTAAGAVATATYRWFQGGGLTIDLDRNVDQSWAGEWSLTFIDTTGTHPDAVSQVQITLASDFQIVPTVESAKTPWQAGVDGSVEFLPQRLDGSSAPLDALPAGLTTEATLTLPGSDGEVVPIEVGFDGPVSVPLPRDVPIGTATVQVSLVITLAGEQLAPVVRQASVEIIPPFGSPVIPASQLVDFGAIEGLAQAAGTLTVTGADNGDGCVRVGATDLQVNPPSVDTATITGADPTCIVVPAGRTVQVPVTLALGAEGNGALQGTVDVEVSPADDPSVVSTSTVAFRAELTRTPQAAVKTAVLIGVLLLGLLIPLLIALLGRRATARFPTGQDVALSAVPIDVRIGPRGLTTPDGRALAVPADGWQPVPPPGAGRRTLLVGGLVLRARAGWKLTEPGHAQLDGPEVIGTGSLAPHHDPAGRPRMPLAVQGTWLVTVPRTLGASPLPDVPARLLLVVDTAADEPARATLLADAVRDAPGLLQDARTAASAGSAPDPGAGGPPSDTSSGAPAGTRPSDGWSGRGTNGWGGASSTPSGQPADPGVWPGSGSGSAPSGWPSAPGSVGGLRPGATQPGWGPPPRQDGWS
;
A
#
# COMPACT_ATOMS: atom_id res chain seq x y z
N MET A 1 40.58 2.64 -12.28
CA MET A 1 40.73 2.45 -10.81
C MET A 1 39.36 2.13 -10.18
N PRO A 2 38.90 0.86 -10.10
CA PRO A 2 37.57 0.55 -9.57
C PRO A 2 37.56 -0.60 -8.53
N ARG A 3 38.25 -0.44 -7.38
CA ARG A 3 38.24 -1.44 -6.28
C ARG A 3 38.26 -0.86 -4.85
N VAL A 4 37.94 0.43 -4.68
CA VAL A 4 38.06 1.13 -3.37
C VAL A 4 36.72 1.62 -2.80
N LEU A 5 35.70 1.90 -3.62
CA LEU A 5 34.38 2.31 -3.11
C LEU A 5 33.56 1.14 -2.49
N ALA A 6 33.79 -0.09 -2.94
CA ALA A 6 33.03 -1.29 -2.54
C ALA A 6 33.32 -1.81 -1.11
N ARG A 7 33.79 -0.95 -0.19
CA ARG A 7 34.08 -1.29 1.22
C ARG A 7 33.72 -0.17 2.21
N LEU A 8 32.81 0.73 1.83
CA LEU A 8 32.36 1.86 2.67
C LEU A 8 30.84 1.88 2.94
N THR A 9 30.07 0.98 2.33
CA THR A 9 28.62 0.83 2.55
C THR A 9 28.26 -0.12 3.70
N THR A 10 29.20 -0.96 4.16
CA THR A 10 28.97 -2.01 5.17
C THR A 10 29.32 -1.59 6.60
N ALA A 11 29.02 -0.34 6.99
CA ALA A 11 29.47 0.24 8.27
C ALA A 11 28.47 1.23 8.93
N VAL A 12 27.16 1.02 8.75
CA VAL A 12 26.10 1.80 9.45
C VAL A 12 25.15 0.88 10.24
N ALA A 13 24.83 -0.32 9.73
CA ALA A 13 23.96 -1.28 10.39
C ALA A 13 24.66 -2.12 11.49
N SER A 14 25.14 -1.47 12.56
CA SER A 14 25.68 -2.14 13.78
C SER A 14 25.80 -1.18 14.98
N ALA A 15 24.70 -0.56 15.41
CA ALA A 15 24.71 0.40 16.52
C ALA A 15 23.40 0.47 17.35
N ALA A 16 22.64 -0.64 17.42
CA ALA A 16 21.31 -0.66 18.05
C ALA A 16 21.06 -1.88 18.98
N LEU A 17 22.08 -2.31 19.74
CA LEU A 17 21.96 -3.42 20.70
C LEU A 17 22.63 -3.06 22.04
N LEU A 18 21.87 -2.40 22.94
CA LEU A 18 22.22 -2.21 24.35
C LEU A 18 21.03 -1.66 25.20
N PHE A 19 19.89 -2.36 25.18
CA PHE A 19 18.93 -2.24 26.29
C PHE A 19 19.58 -2.86 27.54
N ALA A 20 19.77 -2.10 28.61
CA ALA A 20 18.77 -1.78 29.64
C ALA A 20 18.35 -3.01 30.46
N ALA A 21 19.12 -3.29 31.51
CA ALA A 21 18.74 -4.28 32.53
C ALA A 21 17.74 -3.66 33.52
N LEU A 22 16.56 -4.26 33.64
CA LEU A 22 15.57 -3.98 34.68
C LEU A 22 15.20 -5.30 35.39
N PRO A 23 14.93 -5.27 36.71
CA PRO A 23 14.78 -6.49 37.50
C PRO A 23 13.40 -7.12 37.35
N ALA A 24 13.35 -8.45 37.22
CA ALA A 24 12.11 -9.20 37.33
C ALA A 24 11.49 -9.04 38.72
N THR A 25 10.23 -8.61 38.78
CA THR A 25 9.42 -8.64 40.01
C THR A 25 8.34 -9.69 39.86
N ALA A 26 8.40 -10.73 40.69
CA ALA A 26 7.40 -11.79 40.67
C ALA A 26 6.15 -11.34 41.43
N LEU A 27 5.01 -11.28 40.75
CA LEU A 27 3.69 -11.17 41.36
C LEU A 27 3.03 -12.55 41.41
N PRO A 28 2.32 -12.90 42.49
CA PRO A 28 1.73 -14.23 42.66
C PRO A 28 0.48 -14.40 41.81
N ALA A 29 0.32 -15.59 41.21
CA ALA A 29 -0.92 -15.98 40.55
C ALA A 29 -2.05 -16.07 41.60
N THR A 30 -3.05 -15.19 41.48
CA THR A 30 -4.28 -15.25 42.26
C THR A 30 -5.34 -15.96 41.43
N ALA A 31 -5.71 -17.17 41.82
CA ALA A 31 -6.79 -17.90 41.18
C ALA A 31 -8.14 -17.23 41.51
N LEU A 32 -8.86 -16.79 40.49
CA LEU A 32 -10.27 -16.42 40.60
C LEU A 32 -11.15 -17.67 40.36
N PRO A 33 -12.26 -17.83 41.10
CA PRO A 33 -13.14 -18.98 40.95
C PRO A 33 -13.98 -18.86 39.67
N ALA A 34 -14.12 -19.98 38.96
CA ALA A 34 -15.14 -20.12 37.91
C ALA A 34 -16.47 -20.54 38.57
N ASP A 35 -17.48 -19.66 38.56
CA ASP A 35 -18.90 -20.03 38.65
C ASP A 35 -19.81 -18.82 38.40
N ALA A 36 -20.31 -18.67 37.15
CA ALA A 36 -21.36 -17.70 36.79
C ALA A 36 -21.96 -18.00 35.40
N HIS A 37 -22.56 -19.19 35.20
CA HIS A 37 -23.25 -19.51 33.95
C HIS A 37 -24.58 -18.75 33.80
N GLY A 38 -24.50 -17.47 33.42
CA GLY A 38 -25.62 -16.74 32.83
C GLY A 38 -25.93 -17.31 31.45
N ARG A 39 -27.13 -17.88 31.26
CA ARG A 39 -27.61 -18.25 29.93
C ARG A 39 -27.91 -16.97 29.13
N LEU A 40 -27.07 -16.67 28.15
CA LEU A 40 -27.48 -15.85 27.02
C LEU A 40 -28.66 -16.54 26.29
N PRO A 41 -29.58 -15.78 25.68
CA PRO A 41 -30.57 -16.37 24.78
C PRO A 41 -29.84 -17.04 23.61
N ALA A 42 -30.39 -18.14 23.10
CA ALA A 42 -29.85 -18.77 21.90
C ALA A 42 -30.10 -17.83 20.71
N VAL A 43 -29.03 -17.28 20.13
CA VAL A 43 -29.08 -16.64 18.81
C VAL A 43 -29.59 -17.71 17.84
N GLY A 44 -30.66 -17.41 17.11
CA GLY A 44 -31.15 -18.30 16.07
C GLY A 44 -30.09 -18.45 15.00
N SER A 45 -29.82 -19.69 14.55
CA SER A 45 -28.91 -19.91 13.43
C SER A 45 -29.43 -19.18 12.19
N ARG A 46 -28.76 -18.08 11.80
CA ARG A 46 -28.92 -17.50 10.46
C ARG A 46 -28.63 -18.63 9.47
N ALA A 47 -29.60 -18.98 8.64
CA ALA A 47 -29.38 -19.97 7.60
C ALA A 47 -28.37 -19.40 6.59
N ALA A 48 -27.45 -20.23 6.09
CA ALA A 48 -26.62 -19.85 4.96
C ALA A 48 -27.52 -19.50 3.76
N ALA A 49 -27.19 -18.43 3.04
CA ALA A 49 -27.95 -18.03 1.87
C ALA A 49 -27.85 -19.11 0.77
N ASP A 50 -28.95 -19.34 0.05
CA ASP A 50 -28.92 -20.24 -1.11
C ASP A 50 -28.02 -19.61 -2.21
N PRO A 51 -27.05 -20.34 -2.79
CA PRO A 51 -26.20 -19.81 -3.86
C PRO A 51 -26.97 -19.25 -5.06
N SER A 52 -28.17 -19.76 -5.36
CA SER A 52 -29.05 -19.20 -6.40
C SER A 52 -29.60 -17.82 -6.03
N THR A 53 -29.83 -17.55 -4.74
CA THR A 53 -30.26 -16.24 -4.24
C THR A 53 -29.12 -15.22 -4.31
N VAL A 54 -27.90 -15.62 -3.93
CA VAL A 54 -26.72 -14.71 -3.97
C VAL A 54 -26.43 -14.27 -5.42
N LEU A 55 -26.41 -15.20 -6.37
CA LEU A 55 -26.25 -14.88 -7.79
C LEU A 55 -27.47 -14.10 -8.35
N GLY A 56 -28.68 -14.50 -7.98
CA GLY A 56 -29.92 -13.79 -8.34
C GLY A 56 -29.92 -12.33 -7.91
N ASN A 57 -29.45 -12.02 -6.70
CA ASN A 57 -29.34 -10.65 -6.20
C ASN A 57 -28.27 -9.85 -6.97
N LEU A 58 -27.13 -10.47 -7.28
CA LEU A 58 -26.06 -9.84 -8.09
C LEU A 58 -26.53 -9.54 -9.52
N SER A 59 -27.21 -10.48 -10.18
CA SER A 59 -27.77 -10.27 -11.53
C SER A 59 -28.95 -9.29 -11.53
N ALA A 60 -29.76 -9.24 -10.47
CA ALA A 60 -30.80 -8.22 -10.30
C ALA A 60 -30.19 -6.81 -10.16
N CYS A 61 -29.15 -6.65 -9.32
CA CYS A 61 -28.40 -5.40 -9.19
C CYS A 61 -27.84 -4.95 -10.55
N LEU A 62 -27.11 -5.81 -11.25
CA LEU A 62 -26.50 -5.49 -12.54
C LEU A 62 -27.56 -5.17 -13.62
N ALA A 63 -28.72 -5.83 -13.58
CA ALA A 63 -29.84 -5.56 -14.47
C ALA A 63 -30.53 -4.22 -14.19
N GLU A 64 -30.58 -3.76 -12.93
CA GLU A 64 -31.08 -2.44 -12.53
C GLU A 64 -30.07 -1.33 -12.86
N ARG A 65 -28.84 -1.45 -12.34
CA ARG A 65 -27.85 -0.36 -12.34
C ARG A 65 -27.10 -0.21 -13.66
N LYS A 66 -27.01 -1.27 -14.46
CA LYS A 66 -26.21 -1.34 -15.71
C LYS A 66 -24.72 -1.01 -15.54
N ALA A 67 -24.22 -1.01 -14.31
CA ALA A 67 -22.84 -0.70 -13.94
C ALA A 67 -22.36 -1.65 -12.83
N GLY A 68 -21.09 -2.05 -12.88
CA GLY A 68 -20.49 -2.90 -11.87
C GLY A 68 -18.98 -3.08 -11.99
N ASP A 69 -18.39 -3.67 -10.96
CA ASP A 69 -16.95 -3.92 -10.84
C ASP A 69 -16.70 -5.39 -10.48
N LEU A 70 -15.81 -6.03 -11.24
CA LEU A 70 -15.35 -7.40 -11.03
C LEU A 70 -13.86 -7.43 -10.68
N VAL A 71 -13.49 -8.25 -9.71
CA VAL A 71 -12.09 -8.65 -9.49
C VAL A 71 -11.96 -10.18 -9.55
N LEU A 72 -11.13 -10.67 -10.47
CA LEU A 72 -10.63 -12.05 -10.43
C LEU A 72 -9.34 -12.06 -9.59
N LEU A 73 -9.36 -12.81 -8.49
CA LEU A 73 -8.26 -12.95 -7.55
C LEU A 73 -7.81 -14.42 -7.54
N ILE A 74 -6.69 -14.68 -8.21
CA ILE A 74 -6.23 -16.03 -8.55
C ILE A 74 -5.01 -16.40 -7.72
N ASP A 75 -5.09 -17.51 -7.00
CA ASP A 75 -3.96 -18.13 -6.29
C ASP A 75 -2.82 -18.48 -7.26
N THR A 76 -1.57 -18.14 -6.88
CA THR A 76 -0.34 -18.46 -7.63
C THR A 76 0.67 -19.27 -6.79
N SER A 77 0.23 -19.79 -5.64
CA SER A 77 1.05 -20.53 -4.67
C SER A 77 1.58 -21.87 -5.20
N GLY A 78 2.65 -22.35 -4.55
CA GLY A 78 3.38 -23.55 -4.96
C GLY A 78 2.64 -24.89 -4.83
N SER A 79 1.46 -24.94 -4.18
CA SER A 79 0.65 -26.15 -4.01
C SER A 79 -0.27 -26.46 -5.19
N LEU A 80 -0.50 -25.49 -6.08
CA LEU A 80 -1.23 -25.71 -7.32
C LEU A 80 -0.42 -26.60 -8.29
N GLY A 81 0.91 -26.46 -8.29
CA GLY A 81 1.82 -27.18 -9.19
C GLY A 81 2.51 -28.41 -8.58
N GLY A 82 3.25 -29.14 -9.42
CA GLY A 82 4.13 -30.24 -8.99
C GLY A 82 3.47 -31.62 -8.84
N GLU A 83 4.24 -32.59 -8.35
CA GLU A 83 3.78 -33.99 -8.19
C GLU A 83 2.79 -34.08 -7.02
N GLY A 84 1.49 -34.13 -7.34
CA GLY A 84 0.39 -34.10 -6.37
C GLY A 84 -0.25 -32.72 -6.16
N GLY A 85 0.12 -31.71 -6.97
CA GLY A 85 -0.53 -30.40 -6.94
C GLY A 85 -1.98 -30.41 -7.45
N THR A 86 -2.77 -29.40 -7.08
CA THR A 86 -4.22 -29.35 -7.36
C THR A 86 -4.59 -28.90 -8.78
N ASP A 87 -3.71 -28.20 -9.49
CA ASP A 87 -3.94 -27.71 -10.87
C ASP A 87 -2.71 -27.87 -11.78
N THR A 88 -2.19 -29.10 -11.87
CA THR A 88 -0.96 -29.41 -12.63
C THR A 88 -1.07 -29.19 -14.14
N THR A 89 -2.29 -29.08 -14.67
CA THR A 89 -2.58 -28.83 -16.09
C THR A 89 -3.02 -27.38 -16.38
N GLY A 90 -3.14 -26.52 -15.36
CA GLY A 90 -3.46 -25.10 -15.53
C GLY A 90 -4.92 -24.80 -15.84
N VAL A 91 -5.85 -25.70 -15.52
CA VAL A 91 -7.28 -25.58 -15.84
C VAL A 91 -7.96 -24.41 -15.12
N ARG A 92 -7.36 -23.83 -14.06
CA ARG A 92 -7.81 -22.54 -13.51
C ARG A 92 -7.80 -21.41 -14.55
N VAL A 93 -6.88 -21.48 -15.53
CA VAL A 93 -6.76 -20.53 -16.65
C VAL A 93 -7.91 -20.73 -17.65
N ASP A 94 -8.12 -21.96 -18.12
CA ASP A 94 -9.24 -22.33 -19.00
C ASP A 94 -10.59 -21.93 -18.37
N ALA A 95 -10.78 -22.24 -17.09
CA ALA A 95 -12.00 -21.97 -16.35
C ALA A 95 -12.22 -20.45 -16.13
N ALA A 96 -11.16 -19.67 -15.90
CA ALA A 96 -11.23 -18.22 -15.81
C ALA A 96 -11.48 -17.54 -17.17
N GLN A 97 -10.88 -18.03 -18.27
CA GLN A 97 -11.17 -17.55 -19.62
C GLN A 97 -12.63 -17.87 -20.02
N SER A 98 -13.14 -19.05 -19.65
CA SER A 98 -14.54 -19.43 -19.82
C SER A 98 -15.47 -18.47 -19.08
N LEU A 99 -15.23 -18.26 -17.77
CA LEU A 99 -15.98 -17.30 -16.94
C LEU A 99 -16.00 -15.89 -17.56
N LEU A 100 -14.85 -15.35 -17.97
CA LEU A 100 -14.78 -14.01 -18.58
C LEU A 100 -15.55 -13.94 -19.91
N THR A 101 -15.43 -14.98 -20.76
CA THR A 101 -16.19 -15.09 -22.01
C THR A 101 -17.69 -15.12 -21.76
N ARG A 102 -18.14 -15.95 -20.80
CA ARG A 102 -19.54 -16.11 -20.42
C ARG A 102 -20.13 -14.83 -19.82
N LEU A 103 -19.40 -14.18 -18.91
CA LEU A 103 -19.79 -12.89 -18.31
C LEU A 103 -19.90 -11.79 -19.37
N ALA A 104 -18.96 -11.69 -20.32
CA ALA A 104 -19.03 -10.70 -21.40
C ALA A 104 -20.30 -10.86 -22.26
N ALA A 105 -20.71 -12.10 -22.56
CA ALA A 105 -21.98 -12.38 -23.25
C ALA A 105 -23.20 -12.01 -22.39
N THR A 106 -23.21 -12.37 -21.10
CA THR A 106 -24.26 -12.01 -20.13
C THR A 106 -24.43 -10.49 -20.00
N PHE A 107 -23.31 -9.74 -19.95
CA PHE A 107 -23.32 -8.27 -19.83
C PHE A 107 -23.71 -7.58 -21.13
N THR A 108 -23.27 -8.08 -22.28
CA THR A 108 -23.72 -7.60 -23.59
C THR A 108 -25.22 -7.80 -23.78
N THR A 109 -25.76 -8.94 -23.35
CA THR A 109 -27.20 -9.27 -23.44
C THR A 109 -28.05 -8.42 -22.48
N SER A 110 -27.57 -8.18 -21.25
CA SER A 110 -28.29 -7.39 -20.24
C SER A 110 -28.07 -5.88 -20.35
N GLY A 111 -27.17 -5.42 -21.23
CA GLY A 111 -26.81 -4.02 -21.42
C GLY A 111 -26.04 -3.42 -20.25
N ALA A 112 -25.33 -4.23 -19.46
CA ALA A 112 -24.52 -3.79 -18.33
C ALA A 112 -23.07 -3.52 -18.76
N ALA A 113 -22.48 -2.45 -18.23
CA ALA A 113 -21.05 -2.17 -18.33
C ALA A 113 -20.35 -2.62 -17.04
N VAL A 114 -19.46 -3.60 -17.13
CA VAL A 114 -18.68 -4.09 -15.99
C VAL A 114 -17.20 -3.94 -16.29
N ASP A 115 -16.46 -3.25 -15.41
CA ASP A 115 -14.99 -3.25 -15.46
C ASP A 115 -14.46 -4.49 -14.72
N VAL A 116 -13.45 -5.16 -15.28
CA VAL A 116 -12.75 -6.27 -14.62
C VAL A 116 -11.29 -5.94 -14.35
N ALA A 117 -10.83 -6.23 -13.13
CA ALA A 117 -9.42 -6.33 -12.77
C ALA A 117 -9.03 -7.80 -12.53
N VAL A 118 -7.76 -8.14 -12.77
CA VAL A 118 -7.22 -9.49 -12.58
C VAL A 118 -5.91 -9.40 -11.79
N ALA A 119 -5.82 -10.12 -10.67
CA ALA A 119 -4.66 -10.14 -9.81
C ALA A 119 -4.29 -11.56 -9.37
N GLY A 120 -2.99 -11.80 -9.20
CA GLY A 120 -2.43 -13.00 -8.58
C GLY A 120 -2.04 -12.76 -7.13
N PHE A 121 -2.12 -13.80 -6.29
CA PHE A 121 -1.62 -13.75 -4.91
C PHE A 121 -0.85 -15.01 -4.50
N ASP A 122 0.24 -14.79 -3.75
CA ASP A 122 1.01 -15.83 -3.06
C ASP A 122 1.57 -15.34 -1.73
N ASP A 123 2.77 -14.74 -1.71
CA ASP A 123 3.32 -14.03 -0.55
C ASP A 123 3.16 -12.49 -0.60
N ASP A 124 2.75 -11.96 -1.76
CA ASP A 124 2.21 -10.61 -1.97
C ASP A 124 1.09 -10.67 -3.03
N VAL A 125 0.53 -9.53 -3.45
CA VAL A 125 -0.55 -9.44 -4.47
C VAL A 125 -0.10 -8.64 -5.69
N THR A 126 -0.10 -9.28 -6.86
CA THR A 126 0.29 -8.66 -8.14
C THR A 126 -0.93 -8.38 -9.01
N SER A 127 -1.28 -7.10 -9.22
CA SER A 127 -2.20 -6.70 -10.30
C SER A 127 -1.57 -7.02 -11.65
N VAL A 128 -2.26 -7.81 -12.47
CA VAL A 128 -1.88 -8.14 -13.86
C VAL A 128 -2.72 -7.33 -14.85
N VAL A 129 -3.97 -7.05 -14.50
CA VAL A 129 -4.88 -6.18 -15.25
C VAL A 129 -5.57 -5.23 -14.29
N ASP A 130 -5.33 -3.93 -14.44
CA ASP A 130 -6.15 -2.89 -13.81
C ASP A 130 -7.51 -2.78 -14.53
N PHE A 131 -8.53 -2.35 -13.79
CA PHE A 131 -9.94 -2.30 -14.23
C PHE A 131 -10.15 -1.88 -15.69
N THR A 132 -10.58 -2.85 -16.49
CA THR A 132 -10.75 -2.76 -17.95
C THR A 132 -12.16 -3.23 -18.32
N PRO A 133 -12.92 -2.54 -19.19
CA PRO A 133 -14.28 -2.92 -19.54
C PRO A 133 -14.38 -4.34 -20.13
N LEU A 134 -15.14 -5.23 -19.49
CA LEU A 134 -15.37 -6.60 -19.94
C LEU A 134 -16.31 -6.60 -21.16
N THR A 135 -15.72 -6.67 -22.34
CA THR A 135 -16.41 -6.62 -23.64
C THR A 135 -15.72 -7.54 -24.63
N GLU A 136 -16.43 -8.00 -25.67
CA GLU A 136 -15.87 -8.85 -26.74
C GLU A 136 -14.58 -8.29 -27.35
N ALA A 137 -14.46 -6.96 -27.47
CA ALA A 137 -13.29 -6.28 -28.01
C ALA A 137 -12.05 -6.37 -27.09
N ASN A 138 -12.27 -6.46 -25.78
CA ASN A 138 -11.22 -6.53 -24.76
C ASN A 138 -10.90 -7.97 -24.32
N LEU A 139 -11.82 -8.94 -24.53
CA LEU A 139 -11.61 -10.36 -24.21
C LEU A 139 -10.24 -10.89 -24.66
N PRO A 140 -9.73 -10.65 -25.89
CA PRO A 140 -8.41 -11.17 -26.29
C PRO A 140 -7.22 -10.64 -25.48
N THR A 141 -7.37 -9.49 -24.80
CA THR A 141 -6.34 -8.94 -23.91
C THR A 141 -6.47 -9.50 -22.50
N LEU A 142 -7.71 -9.73 -22.04
CA LEU A 142 -8.01 -10.36 -20.76
C LEU A 142 -7.62 -11.84 -20.76
N ASP A 143 -7.98 -12.58 -21.81
CA ASP A 143 -7.59 -13.98 -22.02
C ASP A 143 -6.08 -14.16 -22.00
N ALA A 144 -5.33 -13.29 -22.69
CA ALA A 144 -3.86 -13.34 -22.74
C ALA A 144 -3.20 -12.96 -21.40
N ALA A 145 -3.84 -12.11 -20.59
CA ALA A 145 -3.38 -11.81 -19.23
C ALA A 145 -3.62 -13.00 -18.29
N VAL A 146 -4.78 -13.65 -18.39
CA VAL A 146 -5.14 -14.87 -17.65
C VAL A 146 -4.27 -16.05 -18.10
N GLU A 147 -3.93 -16.17 -19.39
CA GLU A 147 -3.00 -17.18 -19.93
C GLU A 147 -1.62 -17.13 -19.25
N GLY A 148 -1.17 -15.95 -18.84
CA GLY A 148 0.07 -15.76 -18.08
C GLY A 148 0.12 -16.55 -16.76
N PHE A 149 -1.03 -16.81 -16.13
CA PHE A 149 -1.12 -17.54 -14.86
C PHE A 149 -0.78 -19.03 -14.99
N THR A 150 -0.78 -19.59 -16.21
CA THR A 150 -0.41 -21.00 -16.47
C THR A 150 0.99 -21.34 -15.94
N LEU A 151 1.88 -20.34 -15.86
CA LEU A 151 3.27 -20.47 -15.39
C LEU A 151 3.50 -19.91 -13.98
N LEU A 152 2.43 -19.48 -13.29
CA LEU A 152 2.44 -18.92 -11.94
C LEU A 152 1.86 -19.97 -10.95
N ASP A 153 2.67 -20.99 -10.70
CA ASP A 153 2.39 -22.20 -9.89
C ASP A 153 3.45 -22.43 -8.79
N ARG A 154 4.15 -21.35 -8.35
CA ARG A 154 5.42 -21.45 -7.57
C ARG A 154 5.61 -20.38 -6.49
N GLY A 155 4.56 -19.63 -6.16
CA GLY A 155 4.56 -18.68 -5.05
C GLY A 155 4.94 -19.34 -3.72
N SER A 156 5.54 -18.58 -2.79
CA SER A 156 6.12 -19.17 -1.57
C SER A 156 5.14 -19.37 -0.41
N GLU A 157 3.95 -18.79 -0.51
CA GLU A 157 2.85 -18.84 0.46
C GLU A 157 1.50 -18.80 -0.27
N THR A 158 0.42 -18.96 0.51
CA THR A 158 -0.97 -18.78 0.09
C THR A 158 -1.62 -17.74 1.02
N ASP A 159 -1.18 -16.48 0.94
CA ASP A 159 -1.47 -15.45 1.94
C ASP A 159 -2.81 -14.73 1.73
N TYR A 160 -3.85 -15.26 2.38
CA TYR A 160 -5.19 -14.67 2.37
C TYR A 160 -5.29 -13.31 3.08
N TRP A 161 -4.35 -12.97 3.98
CA TRP A 161 -4.35 -11.64 4.60
C TRP A 161 -4.05 -10.57 3.56
N SER A 162 -2.94 -10.74 2.84
CA SER A 162 -2.53 -9.81 1.79
C SER A 162 -3.57 -9.79 0.66
N ALA A 163 -4.05 -10.95 0.23
CA ALA A 163 -5.05 -11.09 -0.84
C ALA A 163 -6.37 -10.35 -0.55
N LEU A 164 -7.00 -10.61 0.61
CA LEU A 164 -8.31 -10.04 0.95
C LEU A 164 -8.21 -8.58 1.42
N THR A 165 -7.11 -8.19 2.08
CA THR A 165 -6.87 -6.80 2.47
C THR A 165 -6.56 -5.93 1.24
N TRP A 166 -5.83 -6.44 0.26
CA TRP A 166 -5.66 -5.78 -1.04
C TRP A 166 -7.00 -5.63 -1.75
N LEU A 167 -7.80 -6.70 -1.83
CA LEU A 167 -9.10 -6.70 -2.50
C LEU A 167 -10.06 -5.63 -1.94
N ASN A 168 -10.16 -5.53 -0.61
CA ASN A 168 -10.92 -4.49 0.09
C ASN A 168 -10.44 -3.08 -0.29
N ARG A 169 -9.13 -2.83 -0.19
CA ARG A 169 -8.50 -1.55 -0.58
C ARG A 169 -8.75 -1.21 -2.07
N THR A 170 -8.77 -2.21 -2.94
CA THR A 170 -8.99 -2.07 -4.39
C THR A 170 -10.42 -1.60 -4.73
N PHE A 171 -11.45 -2.13 -4.06
CA PHE A 171 -12.83 -1.61 -4.22
C PHE A 171 -13.04 -0.26 -3.53
N GLN A 172 -12.40 -0.03 -2.37
CA GLN A 172 -12.44 1.28 -1.70
C GLN A 172 -11.78 2.38 -2.56
N ALA A 173 -10.73 2.06 -3.32
CA ALA A 173 -10.10 2.99 -4.26
C ALA A 173 -11.00 3.37 -5.47
N ARG A 174 -11.99 2.55 -5.84
CA ARG A 174 -13.03 2.89 -6.83
C ARG A 174 -14.23 3.62 -6.23
N SER A 175 -14.39 3.62 -4.91
CA SER A 175 -15.55 4.19 -4.23
C SER A 175 -15.52 5.73 -4.19
N THR A 176 -16.19 6.37 -5.15
CA THR A 176 -16.36 7.83 -5.15
C THR A 176 -17.65 8.26 -4.42
N PRO A 177 -17.74 9.47 -3.84
CA PRO A 177 -18.94 9.92 -3.11
C PRO A 177 -20.21 10.04 -3.97
N ASP A 178 -20.06 10.22 -5.28
CA ASP A 178 -21.19 10.29 -6.23
C ASP A 178 -21.56 8.90 -6.80
N ALA A 179 -20.74 7.86 -6.59
CA ALA A 179 -20.98 6.49 -7.03
C ALA A 179 -21.89 5.75 -6.03
N VAL A 180 -23.19 6.06 -6.08
CA VAL A 180 -24.22 5.40 -5.28
C VAL A 180 -24.44 3.95 -5.76
N SER A 181 -23.60 3.05 -5.25
CA SER A 181 -23.62 1.59 -5.40
C SER A 181 -23.61 1.08 -6.85
N ASP A 182 -22.42 1.03 -7.46
CA ASP A 182 -22.11 0.09 -8.54
C ASP A 182 -22.13 -1.35 -8.00
N CYS A 183 -22.55 -2.32 -8.81
CA CYS A 183 -22.66 -3.71 -8.36
C CYS A 183 -21.28 -4.39 -8.32
N ARG A 184 -20.75 -4.63 -7.11
CA ARG A 184 -19.37 -5.11 -6.88
C ARG A 184 -19.35 -6.59 -6.55
N PHE A 185 -18.44 -7.33 -7.17
CA PHE A 185 -18.24 -8.75 -6.87
C PHE A 185 -16.81 -9.21 -7.13
N ALA A 186 -16.36 -10.19 -6.36
CA ALA A 186 -15.05 -10.79 -6.49
C ALA A 186 -15.17 -12.30 -6.71
N VAL A 187 -14.37 -12.84 -7.62
CA VAL A 187 -14.18 -14.29 -7.78
C VAL A 187 -12.80 -14.64 -7.25
N TRP A 188 -12.76 -15.27 -6.10
CA TRP A 188 -11.55 -15.63 -5.38
C TRP A 188 -11.30 -17.13 -5.50
N PHE A 189 -10.30 -17.50 -6.28
CA PHE A 189 -9.87 -18.88 -6.51
C PHE A 189 -8.71 -19.24 -5.56
N SER A 190 -8.75 -20.44 -4.96
CA SER A 190 -7.64 -21.02 -4.18
C SER A 190 -7.82 -22.53 -3.95
N ASP A 191 -6.78 -23.23 -3.52
CA ASP A 191 -6.88 -24.62 -3.02
C ASP A 191 -7.32 -24.74 -1.54
N GLY A 192 -7.55 -23.60 -0.86
CA GLY A 192 -7.99 -23.55 0.54
C GLY A 192 -6.87 -23.47 1.59
N MET A 193 -5.61 -23.72 1.23
CA MET A 193 -4.52 -23.84 2.19
C MET A 193 -3.93 -22.49 2.63
N PHE A 194 -4.66 -21.72 3.45
CA PHE A 194 -4.09 -20.50 4.07
C PHE A 194 -2.78 -20.82 4.81
N THR A 195 -1.66 -20.35 4.27
CA THR A 195 -0.31 -20.57 4.78
C THR A 195 0.42 -19.25 4.92
N ILE A 196 1.18 -19.14 6.02
CA ILE A 196 2.24 -18.16 6.21
C ILE A 196 3.43 -18.97 6.72
N SER A 197 4.59 -18.80 6.09
CA SER A 197 5.76 -19.69 6.20
C SER A 197 6.89 -19.05 7.01
N ALA A 198 7.71 -19.86 7.70
CA ALA A 198 8.93 -19.35 8.33
C ALA A 198 9.89 -18.65 7.33
N ARG A 199 10.63 -17.67 7.85
CA ARG A 199 11.68 -16.91 7.14
C ARG A 199 13.06 -17.31 7.66
N ASP A 200 13.28 -18.61 7.81
CA ASP A 200 14.45 -19.17 8.52
C ASP A 200 15.74 -19.23 7.69
N GLY A 201 15.61 -19.28 6.35
CA GLY A 201 16.71 -19.44 5.41
C GLY A 201 16.43 -20.36 4.23
N SER A 202 15.41 -21.24 4.29
CA SER A 202 15.08 -22.15 3.19
C SER A 202 14.59 -21.41 1.93
N ASP A 203 13.64 -20.50 2.10
CA ASP A 203 12.86 -19.91 1.00
C ASP A 203 13.15 -18.41 0.75
N LEU A 204 14.16 -17.85 1.42
CA LEU A 204 14.68 -16.49 1.20
C LEU A 204 15.24 -16.24 -0.22
N GLY A 205 15.22 -17.24 -1.10
CA GLY A 205 15.52 -17.12 -2.53
C GLY A 205 14.30 -16.88 -3.43
N ARG A 206 13.07 -16.96 -2.90
CA ARG A 206 11.80 -16.69 -3.60
C ARG A 206 11.18 -15.33 -3.22
N LEU A 207 11.38 -14.91 -1.98
CA LEU A 207 10.80 -13.73 -1.35
C LEU A 207 11.54 -12.42 -1.71
N ASP A 208 10.83 -11.30 -1.82
CA ASP A 208 11.48 -10.00 -2.11
C ASP A 208 12.32 -9.49 -0.89
N PRO A 209 13.65 -9.25 -1.04
CA PRO A 209 14.54 -9.02 0.10
C PRO A 209 14.28 -7.84 1.06
N PRO A 210 13.53 -6.77 0.74
CA PRO A 210 13.28 -5.68 1.69
C PRO A 210 12.11 -5.95 2.64
N THR A 211 11.07 -6.65 2.15
CA THR A 211 9.76 -6.83 2.82
C THR A 211 9.60 -8.23 3.40
N GLY A 212 10.15 -9.25 2.74
CA GLY A 212 9.90 -10.67 3.02
C GLY A 212 10.38 -11.24 4.36
N GLN A 213 10.62 -10.44 5.40
CA GLN A 213 10.89 -10.88 6.78
C GLN A 213 9.73 -10.64 7.75
N THR A 214 8.77 -9.78 7.41
CA THR A 214 7.66 -9.31 8.27
C THR A 214 6.36 -9.27 7.45
N LYS A 215 5.20 -9.38 8.09
CA LYS A 215 3.88 -9.17 7.44
C LYS A 215 3.14 -8.03 8.11
N ASP A 216 2.38 -7.25 7.34
CA ASP A 216 1.59 -6.09 7.80
C ASP A 216 0.28 -6.53 8.48
N VAL A 217 0.40 -7.39 9.49
CA VAL A 217 -0.71 -7.92 10.32
C VAL A 217 -0.72 -7.16 11.66
N PRO A 218 -1.87 -6.67 12.16
CA PRO A 218 -1.95 -5.90 13.39
C PRO A 218 -1.21 -6.53 14.59
N GLY A 219 -0.25 -5.79 15.14
CA GLY A 219 0.63 -6.22 16.24
C GLY A 219 1.90 -6.98 15.83
N PHE A 220 2.03 -7.37 14.56
CA PHE A 220 3.16 -8.15 14.02
C PHE A 220 3.93 -7.41 12.90
N GLU A 221 3.59 -6.16 12.62
CA GLU A 221 4.11 -5.33 11.52
C GLU A 221 5.63 -5.11 11.59
N ASN A 222 6.21 -5.33 12.77
CA ASN A 222 7.65 -5.20 13.04
C ASN A 222 8.27 -6.49 13.65
N VAL A 223 7.58 -7.64 13.54
CA VAL A 223 7.99 -8.92 14.14
C VAL A 223 8.55 -9.85 13.05
N PRO A 224 9.86 -10.14 13.04
CA PRO A 224 10.44 -11.03 12.04
C PRO A 224 9.97 -12.48 12.19
N LEU A 225 9.51 -13.09 11.10
CA LEU A 225 8.92 -14.43 11.00
C LEU A 225 9.97 -15.57 11.10
N THR A 226 10.88 -15.52 12.08
CA THR A 226 12.11 -16.37 12.10
C THR A 226 11.90 -17.85 12.37
N SER A 227 10.67 -18.33 12.58
CA SER A 227 10.35 -19.73 12.86
C SER A 227 8.87 -20.00 12.67
N GLU A 228 8.51 -21.24 12.33
CA GLU A 228 7.14 -21.64 12.00
C GLU A 228 6.12 -21.28 13.08
N SER A 229 6.48 -21.38 14.36
CA SER A 229 5.60 -21.00 15.47
C SER A 229 5.20 -19.51 15.48
N VAL A 230 6.01 -18.63 14.88
CA VAL A 230 5.70 -17.20 14.72
C VAL A 230 4.82 -17.00 13.48
N ALA A 231 5.05 -17.78 12.42
CA ALA A 231 4.23 -17.74 11.22
C ALA A 231 2.80 -18.27 11.48
N ASP A 232 2.66 -19.34 12.28
CA ASP A 232 1.40 -19.82 12.83
C ASP A 232 0.69 -18.77 13.71
N GLU A 233 1.42 -18.06 14.56
CA GLU A 233 0.86 -16.99 15.41
C GLU A 233 0.35 -15.81 14.57
N VAL A 234 1.14 -15.35 13.59
CA VAL A 234 0.75 -14.33 12.61
C VAL A 234 -0.47 -14.77 11.80
N ARG A 235 -0.51 -16.03 11.34
CA ARG A 235 -1.63 -16.59 10.59
C ARG A 235 -2.91 -16.68 11.42
N ALA A 236 -2.81 -17.06 12.69
CA ALA A 236 -3.95 -17.09 13.61
C ALA A 236 -4.51 -15.68 13.88
N VAL A 237 -3.63 -14.68 14.06
CA VAL A 237 -4.05 -13.28 14.25
C VAL A 237 -4.61 -12.67 12.97
N ALA A 238 -4.02 -12.95 11.81
CA ALA A 238 -4.57 -12.56 10.50
C ALA A 238 -5.97 -13.17 10.27
N THR A 239 -6.15 -14.45 10.57
CA THR A 239 -7.47 -15.12 10.53
C THR A 239 -8.48 -14.41 11.42
N ALA A 240 -8.06 -13.99 12.63
CA ALA A 240 -8.92 -13.25 13.55
C ALA A 240 -9.25 -11.84 13.06
N GLU A 241 -8.30 -11.09 12.49
CA GLU A 241 -8.54 -9.74 11.98
C GLU A 241 -9.40 -9.71 10.69
N LEU A 242 -9.34 -10.76 9.87
CA LEU A 242 -10.25 -10.94 8.74
C LEU A 242 -11.70 -11.19 9.20
N CYS A 243 -11.89 -11.95 10.29
CA CYS A 243 -13.18 -12.49 10.74
C CYS A 243 -13.76 -11.89 12.04
N ARG A 244 -13.09 -10.96 12.72
CA ARG A 244 -13.66 -10.29 13.91
C ARG A 244 -14.81 -9.36 13.53
N PRO A 245 -15.69 -9.00 14.48
CA PRO A 245 -16.59 -7.85 14.35
C PRO A 245 -15.83 -6.60 13.89
N GLY A 246 -16.32 -5.94 12.83
CA GLY A 246 -15.69 -4.77 12.22
C GLY A 246 -14.37 -5.04 11.49
N GLY A 247 -14.03 -6.32 11.27
CA GLY A 247 -12.88 -6.77 10.49
C GLY A 247 -13.07 -6.59 8.98
N VAL A 248 -12.20 -7.21 8.18
CA VAL A 248 -12.21 -7.06 6.71
C VAL A 248 -13.47 -7.68 6.09
N ALA A 249 -13.99 -8.79 6.64
CA ALA A 249 -15.23 -9.40 6.18
C ALA A 249 -16.44 -8.47 6.30
N ASP A 250 -16.58 -7.77 7.44
CA ASP A 250 -17.69 -6.83 7.68
C ASP A 250 -17.57 -5.58 6.80
N GLN A 251 -16.36 -5.05 6.62
CA GLN A 251 -16.09 -3.95 5.69
C GLN A 251 -16.56 -4.28 4.27
N MET A 252 -16.16 -5.44 3.74
CA MET A 252 -16.52 -5.83 2.38
C MET A 252 -18.03 -6.04 2.19
N ARG A 253 -18.73 -6.55 3.22
CA ARG A 253 -20.19 -6.73 3.19
C ARG A 253 -20.92 -5.38 3.22
N LEU A 254 -20.44 -4.41 4.01
CA LEU A 254 -20.98 -3.05 4.06
C LEU A 254 -20.70 -2.24 2.78
N ASP A 255 -19.51 -2.41 2.18
CA ASP A 255 -19.15 -1.86 0.86
C ASP A 255 -19.89 -2.55 -0.31
N GLY A 256 -20.81 -3.49 -0.02
CA GLY A 256 -21.72 -4.14 -0.98
C GLY A 256 -21.07 -5.20 -1.87
N ILE A 257 -19.90 -5.73 -1.50
CA ILE A 257 -19.08 -6.60 -2.35
C ILE A 257 -19.53 -8.06 -2.20
N THR A 258 -20.06 -8.63 -3.29
CA THR A 258 -20.42 -10.06 -3.34
C THR A 258 -19.17 -10.93 -3.47
N MET A 259 -18.89 -11.78 -2.48
CA MET A 259 -17.75 -12.68 -2.47
C MET A 259 -18.11 -14.07 -3.03
N ILE A 260 -17.54 -14.44 -4.17
CA ILE A 260 -17.66 -15.78 -4.76
C ILE A 260 -16.32 -16.51 -4.54
N ALA A 261 -16.27 -17.33 -3.50
CA ALA A 261 -15.07 -18.10 -3.15
C ALA A 261 -15.11 -19.47 -3.82
N VAL A 262 -14.05 -19.85 -4.55
CA VAL A 262 -13.99 -21.07 -5.36
C VAL A 262 -12.80 -21.92 -4.91
N GLY A 263 -13.09 -23.07 -4.31
CA GLY A 263 -12.10 -23.97 -3.73
C GLY A 263 -11.78 -25.15 -4.64
N LEU A 264 -10.50 -25.38 -4.99
CA LEU A 264 -10.07 -26.48 -5.85
C LEU A 264 -9.44 -27.65 -5.07
N GLY A 265 -9.92 -28.86 -5.35
CA GLY A 265 -9.39 -30.11 -4.77
C GLY A 265 -9.77 -30.24 -3.28
N GLY A 266 -8.84 -30.76 -2.47
CA GLY A 266 -8.92 -30.76 -1.00
C GLY A 266 -9.98 -31.67 -0.36
N ASP A 267 -9.84 -31.90 0.94
CA ASP A 267 -10.94 -32.35 1.80
C ASP A 267 -11.82 -31.15 2.18
N ALA A 268 -13.12 -31.38 2.45
CA ALA A 268 -14.07 -30.28 2.69
C ALA A 268 -13.65 -29.28 3.80
N SER A 269 -12.95 -29.73 4.84
CA SER A 269 -12.46 -28.88 5.94
C SER A 269 -11.28 -27.98 5.55
N GLN A 270 -10.60 -28.25 4.44
CA GLN A 270 -9.54 -27.38 3.90
C GLN A 270 -10.11 -25.99 3.56
N PHE A 271 -11.39 -25.93 3.17
CA PHE A 271 -12.09 -24.71 2.78
C PHE A 271 -12.87 -24.05 3.93
N ASP A 272 -12.75 -24.54 5.18
CA ASP A 272 -13.50 -24.02 6.33
C ASP A 272 -13.26 -22.51 6.56
N PHE A 273 -12.11 -21.95 6.15
CA PHE A 273 -11.91 -20.49 6.16
C PHE A 273 -12.64 -19.80 4.99
N MET A 274 -12.43 -20.22 3.75
CA MET A 274 -13.07 -19.64 2.56
C MET A 274 -14.61 -19.60 2.70
N LYS A 275 -15.18 -20.71 3.20
CA LYS A 275 -16.61 -20.84 3.46
C LYS A 275 -17.11 -19.91 4.56
N ARG A 276 -16.39 -19.77 5.68
CA ARG A 276 -16.76 -18.82 6.74
C ARG A 276 -16.65 -17.36 6.29
N TYR A 277 -15.67 -17.02 5.48
CA TYR A 277 -15.53 -15.66 4.94
C TYR A 277 -16.67 -15.29 3.99
N ALA A 278 -17.00 -16.17 3.04
CA ALA A 278 -18.01 -15.93 2.00
C ALA A 278 -19.47 -16.12 2.49
N GLU A 279 -19.78 -17.23 3.18
CA GLU A 279 -21.15 -17.60 3.57
C GLU A 279 -21.50 -17.32 5.03
N ASN A 280 -20.49 -17.13 5.90
CA ASN A 280 -20.62 -16.99 7.37
C ASN A 280 -21.67 -17.96 8.00
N PRO A 281 -21.67 -19.27 7.67
CA PRO A 281 -22.78 -20.18 7.98
C PRO A 281 -22.92 -20.48 9.48
N THR A 282 -21.91 -20.10 10.26
CA THR A 282 -21.79 -20.24 11.71
C THR A 282 -21.96 -18.91 12.46
N GLY A 283 -21.97 -17.76 11.77
CA GLY A 283 -21.99 -16.43 12.39
C GLY A 283 -20.73 -16.09 13.19
N ASP A 284 -19.58 -16.71 12.87
CA ASP A 284 -18.30 -16.54 13.57
C ASP A 284 -17.26 -15.73 12.79
N CYS A 285 -17.58 -15.29 11.56
CA CYS A 285 -16.71 -14.46 10.73
C CYS A 285 -17.42 -13.15 10.34
N GLY A 286 -17.33 -12.14 11.21
CA GLY A 286 -18.03 -10.86 11.10
C GLY A 286 -19.50 -10.91 11.56
N GLU A 287 -20.02 -9.77 12.00
CA GLU A 287 -21.42 -9.63 12.46
C GLU A 287 -22.41 -9.31 11.32
N GLN A 288 -21.90 -8.76 10.21
CA GLN A 288 -22.70 -8.35 9.05
C GLN A 288 -23.22 -9.57 8.26
N PRO A 289 -24.43 -9.49 7.67
CA PRO A 289 -24.99 -10.57 6.84
C PRO A 289 -24.04 -10.99 5.71
N ALA A 290 -23.93 -12.29 5.47
CA ALA A 290 -23.06 -12.81 4.42
C ALA A 290 -23.54 -12.39 3.03
N ALA A 291 -22.68 -11.66 2.31
CA ALA A 291 -22.86 -11.28 0.91
C ALA A 291 -21.93 -12.13 0.04
N GLY A 292 -22.21 -13.44 -0.06
CA GLY A 292 -21.30 -14.34 -0.75
C GLY A 292 -21.72 -15.80 -0.73
N LEU A 293 -20.97 -16.62 -1.48
CA LEU A 293 -21.18 -18.06 -1.62
C LEU A 293 -19.83 -18.78 -1.82
N PHE A 294 -19.74 -20.03 -1.38
CA PHE A 294 -18.56 -20.88 -1.61
C PHE A 294 -18.91 -22.03 -2.58
N VAL A 295 -18.11 -22.19 -3.65
CA VAL A 295 -18.25 -23.31 -4.59
C VAL A 295 -17.07 -24.27 -4.50
N PRO A 296 -17.29 -25.54 -4.10
CA PRO A 296 -16.26 -26.57 -4.14
C PRO A 296 -16.13 -27.17 -5.54
N ALA A 297 -14.93 -27.13 -6.10
CA ALA A 297 -14.53 -27.83 -7.31
C ALA A 297 -13.67 -29.06 -6.94
N GLY A 298 -14.30 -30.21 -6.76
CA GLY A 298 -13.62 -31.46 -6.36
C GLY A 298 -12.64 -32.04 -7.40
N SER A 299 -12.55 -31.45 -8.59
CA SER A 299 -11.53 -31.74 -9.60
C SER A 299 -11.35 -30.54 -10.54
N VAL A 300 -10.26 -30.51 -11.30
CA VAL A 300 -10.05 -29.52 -12.37
C VAL A 300 -11.16 -29.53 -13.43
N GLY A 301 -11.74 -30.70 -13.76
CA GLY A 301 -12.90 -30.77 -14.64
C GLY A 301 -14.15 -30.13 -14.06
N ALA A 302 -14.40 -30.34 -12.76
CA ALA A 302 -15.51 -29.72 -12.04
C ALA A 302 -15.32 -28.20 -11.90
N LEU A 303 -14.08 -27.70 -11.81
CA LEU A 303 -13.76 -26.27 -11.77
C LEU A 303 -14.21 -25.55 -13.05
N PHE A 304 -13.93 -26.14 -14.22
CA PHE A 304 -14.30 -25.56 -15.51
C PHE A 304 -15.82 -25.36 -15.63
N LEU A 305 -16.59 -26.41 -15.36
CA LEU A 305 -18.06 -26.36 -15.38
C LEU A 305 -18.63 -25.41 -14.31
N THR A 306 -17.98 -25.35 -13.14
CA THR A 306 -18.33 -24.44 -12.05
C THR A 306 -18.15 -22.97 -12.42
N LEU A 307 -16.99 -22.59 -12.97
CA LEU A 307 -16.73 -21.20 -13.35
C LEU A 307 -17.55 -20.77 -14.57
N ASP A 308 -17.82 -21.67 -15.52
CA ASP A 308 -18.79 -21.40 -16.60
C ASP A 308 -20.19 -21.08 -16.04
N ARG A 309 -20.71 -21.92 -15.13
CA ARG A 309 -22.04 -21.74 -14.51
C ARG A 309 -22.17 -20.40 -13.80
N LEU A 310 -21.10 -19.95 -13.13
CA LEU A 310 -21.06 -18.66 -12.45
C LEU A 310 -21.20 -17.49 -13.44
N GLY A 311 -20.68 -17.63 -14.67
CA GLY A 311 -20.78 -16.60 -15.71
C GLY A 311 -22.18 -16.30 -16.23
N GLN A 312 -23.18 -17.13 -15.89
CA GLN A 312 -24.60 -16.89 -16.17
C GLN A 312 -25.25 -15.93 -15.16
N LEU A 313 -24.74 -15.86 -13.92
CA LEU A 313 -25.24 -15.06 -12.79
C LEU A 313 -26.73 -15.25 -12.39
N GLY A 314 -27.51 -16.10 -13.07
CA GLY A 314 -28.88 -16.47 -12.68
C GLY A 314 -29.00 -17.82 -11.97
N GLY A 315 -27.86 -18.44 -11.63
CA GLY A 315 -27.82 -19.90 -11.42
C GLY A 315 -28.14 -20.65 -12.72
N GLY A 316 -28.41 -21.96 -12.61
CA GLY A 316 -28.71 -22.85 -13.73
C GLY A 316 -28.72 -24.32 -13.29
N THR A 317 -29.06 -25.23 -14.19
CA THR A 317 -28.91 -26.68 -13.98
C THR A 317 -27.45 -27.05 -13.64
N GLY A 318 -27.27 -28.08 -12.81
CA GLY A 318 -25.93 -28.62 -12.54
C GLY A 318 -25.41 -29.46 -13.72
N PRO A 319 -24.15 -29.94 -13.65
CA PRO A 319 -23.67 -30.94 -14.60
C PRO A 319 -24.56 -32.19 -14.58
N LEU A 320 -24.83 -32.74 -15.76
CA LEU A 320 -25.61 -33.96 -15.96
C LEU A 320 -24.82 -35.18 -15.44
N GLU A 321 -25.53 -36.30 -15.23
CA GLU A 321 -24.88 -37.57 -14.86
C GLU A 321 -23.78 -37.92 -15.89
N PRO A 322 -22.52 -38.16 -15.44
CA PRO A 322 -21.40 -38.41 -16.35
C PRO A 322 -21.60 -39.65 -17.23
N ARG A 323 -21.21 -39.57 -18.50
CA ARG A 323 -21.39 -40.66 -19.48
C ARG A 323 -20.07 -41.07 -20.14
N GLN A 324 -19.92 -42.37 -20.36
CA GLN A 324 -18.80 -42.96 -21.09
C GLN A 324 -18.67 -42.35 -22.49
N VAL A 325 -17.45 -42.05 -22.91
CA VAL A 325 -17.13 -41.59 -24.28
C VAL A 325 -17.28 -42.77 -25.25
N CYS A 326 -17.84 -42.53 -26.43
CA CYS A 326 -18.07 -43.61 -27.39
C CYS A 326 -16.77 -43.95 -28.17
N GLU A 327 -16.41 -45.24 -28.24
CA GLU A 327 -15.23 -45.70 -28.98
C GLU A 327 -15.46 -45.65 -30.51
N LEU A 328 -14.67 -44.83 -31.22
CA LEU A 328 -14.57 -44.69 -32.69
C LEU A 328 -15.86 -44.30 -33.45
N THR A 329 -17.05 -44.42 -32.85
CA THR A 329 -18.34 -44.12 -33.49
C THR A 329 -19.43 -43.85 -32.45
N THR A 330 -20.49 -43.16 -32.84
CA THR A 330 -21.58 -42.69 -31.99
C THR A 330 -22.35 -43.85 -31.34
N CYS A 331 -22.36 -43.89 -30.00
CA CYS A 331 -23.04 -44.90 -29.18
C CYS A 331 -24.36 -44.37 -28.56
N ALA A 332 -25.12 -45.22 -27.88
CA ALA A 332 -26.38 -44.83 -27.22
C ALA A 332 -26.15 -44.40 -25.76
N GLU A 333 -25.10 -44.94 -25.15
CA GLU A 333 -24.71 -44.81 -23.77
C GLU A 333 -24.13 -43.42 -23.48
N GLY A 334 -23.20 -42.96 -24.34
CA GLY A 334 -22.53 -41.66 -24.30
C GLY A 334 -23.35 -40.45 -24.76
N ARG A 335 -24.66 -40.63 -25.03
CA ARG A 335 -25.55 -39.60 -25.57
C ARG A 335 -26.28 -38.83 -24.46
N TYR A 336 -26.16 -37.52 -24.46
CA TYR A 336 -26.93 -36.60 -23.62
C TYR A 336 -28.13 -36.05 -24.40
N PRO A 337 -29.37 -36.52 -24.15
CA PRO A 337 -30.57 -35.89 -24.70
C PRO A 337 -30.92 -34.61 -23.93
N PHE A 338 -31.47 -33.61 -24.61
CA PHE A 338 -32.05 -32.41 -23.98
C PHE A 338 -33.20 -31.85 -24.84
N ALA A 339 -34.23 -31.28 -24.20
CA ALA A 339 -35.44 -30.85 -24.89
C ALA A 339 -35.52 -29.31 -24.99
N LEU A 340 -35.72 -28.80 -26.21
CA LEU A 340 -35.89 -27.36 -26.47
C LEU A 340 -37.32 -27.05 -26.94
N ASP A 341 -37.75 -25.80 -26.72
CA ASP A 341 -38.93 -25.22 -27.36
C ASP A 341 -38.63 -23.86 -28.02
N ASN A 342 -39.63 -23.29 -28.70
CA ASN A 342 -39.46 -22.02 -29.42
C ASN A 342 -39.64 -20.77 -28.53
N THR A 343 -39.69 -20.92 -27.20
CA THR A 343 -39.61 -19.80 -26.23
C THR A 343 -38.17 -19.46 -25.85
N LEU A 344 -37.24 -20.41 -26.01
CA LEU A 344 -35.79 -20.22 -25.85
C LEU A 344 -35.14 -19.72 -27.17
N GLY A 345 -34.33 -18.68 -27.11
CA GLY A 345 -33.52 -18.16 -28.22
C GLY A 345 -32.09 -18.69 -28.26
N THR A 346 -31.50 -19.01 -27.09
CA THR A 346 -30.14 -19.52 -26.97
C THR A 346 -30.01 -20.72 -26.03
N VAL A 347 -28.97 -21.54 -26.24
CA VAL A 347 -28.54 -22.61 -25.33
C VAL A 347 -27.02 -22.55 -25.20
N HIS A 348 -26.50 -22.70 -23.99
CA HIS A 348 -25.08 -22.89 -23.76
C HIS A 348 -24.79 -24.31 -23.27
N LEU A 349 -23.68 -24.90 -23.70
CA LEU A 349 -23.19 -26.18 -23.25
C LEU A 349 -21.70 -26.05 -22.90
N ALA A 350 -21.36 -26.38 -21.66
CA ALA A 350 -19.97 -26.52 -21.21
C ALA A 350 -19.67 -27.99 -20.94
N ALA A 351 -18.48 -28.46 -21.29
CA ALA A 351 -18.10 -29.86 -21.14
C ALA A 351 -16.61 -30.07 -20.89
N VAL A 352 -16.30 -31.19 -20.24
CA VAL A 352 -14.94 -31.72 -20.05
C VAL A 352 -14.96 -33.24 -20.27
N VAL A 353 -13.81 -33.82 -20.57
CA VAL A 353 -13.64 -35.28 -20.68
C VAL A 353 -12.43 -35.70 -19.84
N SER A 354 -12.60 -36.70 -18.98
CA SER A 354 -11.56 -37.24 -18.11
C SER A 354 -11.37 -38.75 -18.27
N ASP A 355 -10.20 -39.26 -17.88
CA ASP A 355 -9.93 -40.68 -17.73
C ASP A 355 -10.43 -41.26 -16.38
N GLU A 356 -10.15 -42.55 -16.12
CA GLU A 356 -10.50 -43.26 -14.87
C GLU A 356 -9.92 -42.59 -13.61
N VAL A 357 -8.77 -41.92 -13.73
CA VAL A 357 -8.09 -41.25 -12.60
C VAL A 357 -8.44 -39.75 -12.50
N GLY A 358 -9.39 -39.27 -13.31
CA GLY A 358 -9.89 -37.89 -13.27
C GLY A 358 -9.00 -36.86 -13.98
N SER A 359 -7.98 -37.29 -14.73
CA SER A 359 -7.15 -36.40 -15.54
C SER A 359 -7.88 -36.03 -16.82
N LEU A 360 -7.81 -34.77 -17.25
CA LEU A 360 -8.48 -34.32 -18.48
C LEU A 360 -7.76 -34.85 -19.74
N LEU A 361 -8.53 -35.29 -20.73
CA LEU A 361 -8.01 -35.76 -22.01
C LEU A 361 -7.69 -34.60 -22.95
N ALA A 362 -6.68 -34.79 -23.80
CA ALA A 362 -6.36 -33.86 -24.86
C ALA A 362 -7.48 -33.82 -25.92
N SER A 363 -7.92 -32.61 -26.30
CA SER A 363 -8.98 -32.43 -27.30
C SER A 363 -8.61 -33.01 -28.68
N SER A 364 -7.32 -33.15 -28.99
CA SER A 364 -6.80 -33.67 -30.27
C SER A 364 -7.40 -35.02 -30.68
N ASP A 365 -7.79 -35.82 -29.71
CA ASP A 365 -8.21 -37.21 -29.89
C ASP A 365 -9.75 -37.34 -29.87
N LEU A 366 -10.46 -36.24 -29.61
CA LEU A 366 -11.91 -36.18 -29.40
C LEU A 366 -12.67 -35.58 -30.60
N GLN A 367 -13.85 -36.13 -30.85
CA GLN A 367 -14.90 -35.58 -31.70
C GLN A 367 -16.19 -35.44 -30.90
N VAL A 368 -16.97 -34.39 -31.18
CA VAL A 368 -18.29 -34.17 -30.58
C VAL A 368 -19.33 -34.05 -31.69
N GLU A 369 -20.42 -34.79 -31.55
CA GLU A 369 -21.58 -34.73 -32.44
C GLU A 369 -22.77 -34.10 -31.73
N LEU A 370 -23.28 -33.00 -32.29
CA LEU A 370 -24.55 -32.39 -31.89
C LEU A 370 -25.62 -32.73 -32.92
N VAL A 371 -26.58 -33.56 -32.51
CA VAL A 371 -27.67 -34.06 -33.34
C VAL A 371 -28.95 -33.25 -33.06
N PRO A 372 -29.61 -32.72 -34.09
CA PRO A 372 -30.88 -32.01 -33.97
C PRO A 372 -32.09 -32.95 -33.83
N PRO A 373 -33.27 -32.42 -33.44
CA PRO A 373 -34.53 -33.15 -33.51
C PRO A 373 -34.83 -33.68 -34.92
N ASP A 374 -35.65 -34.73 -34.96
CA ASP A 374 -35.99 -35.53 -36.15
C ASP A 374 -34.79 -36.18 -36.88
N GLY A 375 -33.57 -36.09 -36.35
CA GLY A 375 -32.39 -36.78 -36.86
C GLY A 375 -31.82 -36.19 -38.15
N GLY A 376 -31.91 -34.87 -38.32
CA GLY A 376 -31.23 -34.13 -39.40
C GLY A 376 -29.69 -34.19 -39.29
N ASP A 377 -29.01 -33.67 -40.32
CA ASP A 377 -27.54 -33.72 -40.41
C ASP A 377 -26.87 -33.14 -39.14
N PRO A 378 -26.01 -33.92 -38.45
CA PRO A 378 -25.39 -33.50 -37.19
C PRO A 378 -24.27 -32.49 -37.43
N LEU A 379 -24.08 -31.57 -36.48
CA LEU A 379 -22.89 -30.76 -36.42
C LEU A 379 -21.75 -31.58 -35.80
N VAL A 380 -20.66 -31.74 -36.55
CA VAL A 380 -19.45 -32.44 -36.10
C VAL A 380 -18.39 -31.41 -35.70
N ILE A 381 -18.01 -31.42 -34.42
CA ILE A 381 -16.94 -30.58 -33.86
C ILE A 381 -15.70 -31.45 -33.66
N SER A 382 -14.58 -31.04 -34.25
CA SER A 382 -13.27 -31.68 -34.05
C SER A 382 -12.49 -30.97 -32.95
N GLY A 383 -11.92 -31.72 -32.00
CA GLY A 383 -11.03 -31.16 -30.97
C GLY A 383 -9.58 -30.91 -31.42
N GLN A 384 -9.28 -31.09 -32.72
CA GLN A 384 -8.03 -30.60 -33.34
C GLN A 384 -8.05 -29.08 -33.60
N GLY A 385 -9.17 -28.38 -33.32
CA GLY A 385 -9.32 -26.94 -33.51
C GLY A 385 -9.65 -26.20 -32.21
N GLY A 386 -9.26 -24.92 -32.13
CA GLY A 386 -9.65 -24.01 -31.04
C GLY A 386 -11.05 -23.44 -31.25
N ALA A 387 -11.18 -22.11 -31.20
CA ALA A 387 -12.44 -21.43 -31.51
C ALA A 387 -12.90 -21.65 -32.97
N GLY A 388 -14.19 -21.88 -33.17
CA GLY A 388 -14.82 -22.14 -34.47
C GLY A 388 -16.33 -21.90 -34.47
N THR A 389 -16.93 -22.04 -35.65
CA THR A 389 -18.38 -21.85 -35.87
C THR A 389 -18.92 -22.87 -36.86
N GLY A 390 -20.16 -23.28 -36.70
CA GLY A 390 -20.88 -24.20 -37.57
C GLY A 390 -22.39 -23.94 -37.61
N THR A 391 -23.13 -24.80 -38.32
CA THR A 391 -24.60 -24.76 -38.36
C THR A 391 -25.15 -26.17 -38.23
N ALA A 392 -26.18 -26.36 -37.42
CA ALA A 392 -26.85 -27.66 -37.24
C ALA A 392 -28.12 -27.75 -38.12
N ALA A 393 -28.49 -28.97 -38.52
CA ALA A 393 -29.77 -29.31 -39.17
C ALA A 393 -30.13 -28.48 -40.43
N GLY A 394 -29.15 -28.05 -41.22
CA GLY A 394 -29.43 -27.16 -42.37
C GLY A 394 -29.81 -25.73 -41.97
N ALA A 395 -29.24 -25.24 -40.87
CA ALA A 395 -29.41 -23.90 -40.30
C ALA A 395 -30.75 -23.64 -39.58
N VAL A 396 -31.19 -24.56 -38.71
CA VAL A 396 -32.16 -24.22 -37.64
C VAL A 396 -31.51 -23.42 -36.50
N ALA A 397 -30.21 -23.65 -36.29
CA ALA A 397 -29.39 -22.93 -35.31
C ALA A 397 -27.97 -22.74 -35.85
N THR A 398 -27.34 -21.64 -35.44
CA THR A 398 -25.91 -21.39 -35.60
C THR A 398 -25.22 -21.83 -34.31
N ALA A 399 -24.03 -22.42 -34.43
CA ALA A 399 -23.24 -22.88 -33.29
C ALA A 399 -21.88 -22.20 -33.27
N THR A 400 -21.53 -21.58 -32.15
CA THR A 400 -20.17 -21.09 -31.87
C THR A 400 -19.55 -22.01 -30.82
N TYR A 401 -18.29 -22.41 -30.99
CA TYR A 401 -17.65 -23.34 -30.05
C TYR A 401 -16.17 -23.02 -29.85
N ARG A 402 -15.64 -23.36 -28.66
CA ARG A 402 -14.22 -23.18 -28.31
C ARG A 402 -13.74 -24.33 -27.45
N TRP A 403 -12.71 -25.03 -27.94
CA TRP A 403 -11.83 -25.83 -27.10
C TRP A 403 -10.77 -24.93 -26.44
N PHE A 404 -10.51 -25.19 -25.16
CA PHE A 404 -9.45 -24.55 -24.37
C PHE A 404 -8.26 -25.51 -24.21
N GLN A 405 -7.10 -25.01 -23.75
CA GLN A 405 -5.83 -25.75 -23.85
C GLN A 405 -5.73 -26.94 -22.88
N GLY A 406 -6.40 -26.86 -21.72
CA GLY A 406 -6.53 -27.94 -20.73
C GLY A 406 -7.67 -28.94 -21.03
N GLY A 407 -8.34 -28.84 -22.19
CA GLY A 407 -9.34 -29.80 -22.65
C GLY A 407 -10.80 -29.45 -22.34
N GLY A 408 -11.08 -28.25 -21.81
CA GLY A 408 -12.45 -27.74 -21.69
C GLY A 408 -13.08 -27.42 -23.06
N LEU A 409 -14.39 -27.61 -23.19
CA LEU A 409 -15.18 -27.26 -24.37
C LEU A 409 -16.37 -26.38 -23.97
N THR A 410 -16.62 -25.34 -24.77
CA THR A 410 -17.87 -24.55 -24.76
C THR A 410 -18.54 -24.61 -26.13
N ILE A 411 -19.88 -24.60 -26.14
CA ILE A 411 -20.73 -24.48 -27.32
C ILE A 411 -21.90 -23.55 -26.98
N ASP A 412 -22.04 -22.44 -27.70
CA ASP A 412 -23.25 -21.61 -27.72
C ASP A 412 -24.06 -21.89 -28.98
N LEU A 413 -25.37 -22.07 -28.83
CA LEU A 413 -26.32 -22.31 -29.91
C LEU A 413 -27.32 -21.16 -30.01
N ASP A 414 -27.28 -20.44 -31.12
CA ASP A 414 -28.20 -19.35 -31.45
C ASP A 414 -29.32 -19.86 -32.38
N ARG A 415 -30.58 -19.73 -31.96
CA ARG A 415 -31.72 -20.14 -32.79
C ARG A 415 -31.93 -19.17 -33.95
N ASN A 416 -31.99 -19.70 -35.18
CA ASN A 416 -32.45 -18.90 -36.31
C ASN A 416 -33.96 -18.71 -36.19
N VAL A 417 -34.41 -17.50 -35.85
CA VAL A 417 -35.79 -17.21 -35.38
C VAL A 417 -36.91 -17.59 -36.35
N ASP A 418 -36.64 -17.67 -37.66
CA ASP A 418 -37.57 -18.10 -38.70
C ASP A 418 -37.75 -19.64 -38.76
N GLN A 419 -36.96 -20.40 -38.00
CA GLN A 419 -37.00 -21.86 -37.93
C GLN A 419 -37.48 -22.34 -36.55
N SER A 420 -38.14 -23.51 -36.53
CA SER A 420 -38.46 -24.22 -35.29
C SER A 420 -37.30 -25.14 -34.93
N TRP A 421 -36.71 -24.96 -33.75
CA TRP A 421 -35.71 -25.89 -33.20
C TRP A 421 -36.27 -26.81 -32.11
N ALA A 422 -37.57 -26.67 -31.81
CA ALA A 422 -38.24 -27.40 -30.74
C ALA A 422 -38.21 -28.92 -30.95
N GLY A 423 -37.92 -29.66 -29.89
CA GLY A 423 -37.79 -31.12 -29.89
C GLY A 423 -36.61 -31.62 -29.04
N GLU A 424 -36.34 -32.92 -29.11
CA GLU A 424 -35.20 -33.57 -28.44
C GLU A 424 -33.94 -33.41 -29.30
N TRP A 425 -32.98 -32.64 -28.79
CA TRP A 425 -31.60 -32.57 -29.27
C TRP A 425 -30.76 -33.62 -28.56
N SER A 426 -29.58 -33.96 -29.10
CA SER A 426 -28.61 -34.73 -28.34
C SER A 426 -27.14 -34.43 -28.64
N LEU A 427 -26.31 -34.45 -27.61
CA LEU A 427 -24.85 -34.29 -27.68
C LEU A 427 -24.18 -35.64 -27.42
N THR A 428 -23.14 -36.00 -28.17
CA THR A 428 -22.36 -37.25 -27.96
C THR A 428 -20.86 -36.99 -28.12
N PHE A 429 -20.04 -37.50 -27.20
CA PHE A 429 -18.57 -37.48 -27.27
C PHE A 429 -18.04 -38.79 -27.85
N ILE A 430 -17.03 -38.70 -28.72
CA ILE A 430 -16.43 -39.84 -29.44
C ILE A 430 -14.90 -39.78 -29.31
N ASP A 431 -14.30 -40.87 -28.86
CA ASP A 431 -12.85 -41.10 -28.91
C ASP A 431 -12.49 -41.55 -30.34
N THR A 432 -11.73 -40.72 -31.04
CA THR A 432 -11.35 -40.95 -32.45
C THR A 432 -10.13 -41.87 -32.62
N THR A 433 -9.39 -42.15 -31.53
CA THR A 433 -8.25 -43.08 -31.54
C THR A 433 -8.65 -44.46 -31.00
N GLY A 434 -9.64 -44.52 -30.12
CA GLY A 434 -10.04 -45.74 -29.39
C GLY A 434 -9.02 -46.16 -28.32
N THR A 435 -8.19 -45.22 -27.84
CA THR A 435 -7.19 -45.49 -26.79
C THR A 435 -7.67 -45.18 -25.37
N HIS A 436 -8.88 -44.64 -25.22
CA HIS A 436 -9.44 -44.17 -23.95
C HIS A 436 -10.80 -44.83 -23.62
N PRO A 437 -10.89 -46.18 -23.57
CA PRO A 437 -12.17 -46.89 -23.44
C PRO A 437 -12.92 -46.59 -22.13
N ASP A 438 -12.19 -46.28 -21.06
CA ASP A 438 -12.73 -45.96 -19.74
C ASP A 438 -12.95 -44.45 -19.53
N ALA A 439 -12.85 -43.64 -20.60
CA ALA A 439 -13.04 -42.19 -20.52
C ALA A 439 -14.49 -41.79 -20.29
N VAL A 440 -14.67 -40.75 -19.49
CA VAL A 440 -15.97 -40.23 -19.07
C VAL A 440 -16.06 -38.75 -19.44
N SER A 441 -17.13 -38.41 -20.15
CA SER A 441 -17.53 -37.03 -20.39
C SER A 441 -18.35 -36.50 -19.22
N GLN A 442 -18.25 -35.20 -18.95
CA GLN A 442 -19.14 -34.46 -18.07
C GLN A 442 -19.65 -33.24 -18.84
N VAL A 443 -20.97 -33.04 -18.84
CA VAL A 443 -21.62 -31.97 -19.61
C VAL A 443 -22.58 -31.20 -18.72
N GLN A 444 -22.46 -29.88 -18.74
CA GLN A 444 -23.45 -28.96 -18.21
C GLN A 444 -24.22 -28.35 -19.38
N ILE A 445 -25.55 -28.45 -19.36
CA ILE A 445 -26.42 -27.78 -20.32
C ILE A 445 -27.12 -26.65 -19.59
N THR A 446 -26.98 -25.45 -20.15
CA THR A 446 -27.40 -24.18 -19.59
C THR A 446 -28.52 -23.61 -20.46
N LEU A 447 -29.74 -23.71 -19.96
CA LEU A 447 -30.95 -23.17 -20.56
C LEU A 447 -31.35 -21.87 -19.84
N ALA A 448 -31.44 -20.77 -20.59
CA ALA A 448 -31.78 -19.44 -20.07
C ALA A 448 -33.09 -18.94 -20.70
N SER A 449 -33.92 -18.23 -19.93
CA SER A 449 -35.15 -17.66 -20.50
C SER A 449 -34.90 -16.37 -21.27
N ASP A 450 -35.48 -16.27 -22.47
CA ASP A 450 -35.61 -15.03 -23.24
C ASP A 450 -36.35 -13.90 -22.50
N PHE A 451 -37.09 -14.22 -21.44
CA PHE A 451 -38.07 -13.35 -20.80
C PHE A 451 -37.64 -12.91 -19.40
N GLN A 452 -38.16 -11.76 -18.99
CA GLN A 452 -37.99 -11.16 -17.66
C GLN A 452 -39.28 -10.46 -17.23
N ILE A 453 -39.58 -10.45 -15.94
CA ILE A 453 -40.57 -9.53 -15.36
C ILE A 453 -39.79 -8.38 -14.73
N VAL A 454 -40.13 -7.13 -15.08
CA VAL A 454 -39.47 -5.94 -14.56
C VAL A 454 -40.41 -5.23 -13.57
N PRO A 455 -40.00 -5.04 -12.29
CA PRO A 455 -40.76 -4.25 -11.34
C PRO A 455 -40.56 -2.76 -11.66
N THR A 456 -41.65 -2.03 -11.82
CA THR A 456 -41.63 -0.60 -12.19
C THR A 456 -42.29 0.22 -11.09
N VAL A 457 -41.53 1.17 -10.54
CA VAL A 457 -41.98 2.11 -9.50
C VAL A 457 -41.78 3.54 -9.97
N GLU A 458 -42.75 4.43 -9.75
CA GLU A 458 -42.59 5.88 -10.05
C GLU A 458 -41.79 6.63 -8.96
N SER A 459 -40.87 5.94 -8.28
CA SER A 459 -40.12 6.42 -7.10
C SER A 459 -39.40 7.75 -7.36
N ALA A 460 -38.79 7.91 -8.53
CA ALA A 460 -38.09 9.13 -8.96
C ALA A 460 -38.99 10.37 -9.19
N LYS A 461 -40.32 10.26 -9.02
CA LYS A 461 -41.29 11.38 -9.02
C LYS A 461 -42.11 11.46 -7.74
N THR A 462 -42.38 10.31 -7.15
CA THR A 462 -43.18 10.12 -5.93
C THR A 462 -42.56 8.99 -5.11
N PRO A 463 -41.74 9.30 -4.09
CA PRO A 463 -41.27 8.29 -3.14
C PRO A 463 -42.46 7.68 -2.39
N TRP A 464 -42.29 6.46 -1.89
CA TRP A 464 -43.28 5.81 -1.05
C TRP A 464 -43.26 6.45 0.35
N GLN A 465 -44.38 6.41 1.08
CA GLN A 465 -44.49 7.11 2.36
C GLN A 465 -45.00 6.20 3.47
N ALA A 466 -44.32 6.24 4.63
CA ALA A 466 -44.73 5.48 5.80
C ALA A 466 -46.19 5.78 6.21
N GLY A 467 -47.02 4.74 6.29
CA GLY A 467 -48.46 4.85 6.55
C GLY A 467 -49.34 5.12 5.33
N VAL A 468 -48.80 5.04 4.11
CA VAL A 468 -49.52 5.15 2.82
C VAL A 468 -49.11 3.98 1.93
N ASP A 469 -50.05 3.23 1.39
CA ASP A 469 -49.75 2.05 0.57
C ASP A 469 -48.92 2.43 -0.66
N GLY A 470 -47.80 1.71 -0.87
CA GLY A 470 -46.95 1.79 -2.05
C GLY A 470 -47.62 1.21 -3.29
N SER A 471 -47.01 1.42 -4.46
CA SER A 471 -47.51 0.97 -5.75
C SER A 471 -46.37 0.55 -6.68
N VAL A 472 -46.46 -0.66 -7.22
CA VAL A 472 -45.51 -1.24 -8.20
C VAL A 472 -46.26 -1.87 -9.37
N GLU A 473 -45.78 -1.68 -10.60
CA GLU A 473 -46.32 -2.33 -11.80
C GLU A 473 -45.31 -3.38 -12.32
N PHE A 474 -45.77 -4.60 -12.60
CA PHE A 474 -44.91 -5.68 -13.10
C PHE A 474 -45.05 -5.80 -14.62
N LEU A 475 -43.99 -5.50 -15.36
CA LEU A 475 -44.01 -5.46 -16.83
C LEU A 475 -43.26 -6.65 -17.43
N PRO A 476 -43.93 -7.53 -18.21
CA PRO A 476 -43.27 -8.57 -18.98
C PRO A 476 -42.45 -7.98 -20.13
N GLN A 477 -41.18 -8.41 -20.21
CA GLN A 477 -40.24 -7.99 -21.26
C GLN A 477 -39.42 -9.20 -21.74
N ARG A 478 -38.74 -9.04 -22.86
CA ARG A 478 -37.58 -9.85 -23.24
C ARG A 478 -36.31 -9.32 -22.56
N LEU A 479 -35.25 -10.12 -22.48
CA LEU A 479 -33.96 -9.72 -21.89
C LEU A 479 -33.38 -8.42 -22.49
N ASP A 480 -33.63 -8.17 -23.78
CA ASP A 480 -33.22 -6.95 -24.50
C ASP A 480 -33.99 -5.67 -24.10
N GLY A 481 -34.96 -5.78 -23.19
CA GLY A 481 -35.81 -4.69 -22.73
C GLY A 481 -37.03 -4.41 -23.62
N SER A 482 -37.24 -5.17 -24.69
CA SER A 482 -38.46 -5.06 -25.50
C SER A 482 -39.68 -5.65 -24.77
N SER A 483 -40.85 -5.02 -24.91
CA SER A 483 -42.07 -5.48 -24.24
C SER A 483 -42.55 -6.83 -24.80
N ALA A 484 -42.85 -7.77 -23.90
CA ALA A 484 -43.41 -9.07 -24.24
C ALA A 484 -44.94 -9.06 -23.98
N PRO A 485 -45.79 -9.49 -24.93
CA PRO A 485 -47.21 -9.65 -24.66
C PRO A 485 -47.45 -10.93 -23.84
N LEU A 486 -48.49 -10.91 -23.00
CA LEU A 486 -48.77 -11.99 -22.03
C LEU A 486 -49.03 -13.36 -22.68
N ASP A 487 -49.50 -13.40 -23.92
CA ASP A 487 -49.75 -14.62 -24.69
C ASP A 487 -48.49 -15.22 -25.35
N ALA A 488 -47.36 -14.51 -25.31
CA ALA A 488 -46.05 -15.01 -25.72
C ALA A 488 -45.22 -15.60 -24.56
N LEU A 489 -45.70 -15.52 -23.31
CA LEU A 489 -45.02 -16.07 -22.15
C LEU A 489 -45.14 -17.62 -22.10
N PRO A 490 -44.11 -18.34 -21.60
CA PRO A 490 -44.10 -19.80 -21.58
C PRO A 490 -45.13 -20.39 -20.62
N ALA A 491 -45.81 -21.46 -21.06
CA ALA A 491 -46.72 -22.23 -20.22
C ALA A 491 -45.92 -23.06 -19.21
N GLY A 492 -46.07 -22.75 -17.91
CA GLY A 492 -45.18 -23.25 -16.86
C GLY A 492 -44.35 -22.16 -16.17
N LEU A 493 -44.63 -20.89 -16.48
CA LEU A 493 -44.15 -19.72 -15.75
C LEU A 493 -44.71 -19.67 -14.31
N THR A 494 -43.83 -19.35 -13.36
CA THR A 494 -44.11 -19.03 -11.96
C THR A 494 -43.32 -17.78 -11.56
N THR A 495 -43.90 -16.95 -10.70
CA THR A 495 -43.31 -15.67 -10.29
C THR A 495 -43.49 -15.43 -8.79
N GLU A 496 -42.43 -14.98 -8.14
CA GLU A 496 -42.42 -14.58 -6.74
C GLU A 496 -41.85 -13.17 -6.63
N ALA A 497 -42.44 -12.29 -5.81
CA ALA A 497 -41.94 -10.94 -5.60
C ALA A 497 -41.92 -10.58 -4.11
N THR A 498 -40.98 -9.71 -3.75
CA THR A 498 -40.71 -9.29 -2.38
C THR A 498 -40.31 -7.82 -2.31
N LEU A 499 -40.59 -7.18 -1.19
CA LEU A 499 -40.03 -5.90 -0.77
C LEU A 499 -39.04 -6.16 0.36
N THR A 500 -37.76 -5.87 0.15
CA THR A 500 -36.76 -5.83 1.21
C THR A 500 -36.73 -4.43 1.78
N LEU A 501 -37.09 -4.28 3.05
CA LEU A 501 -37.13 -3.00 3.77
C LEU A 501 -35.73 -2.54 4.21
N PRO A 502 -35.50 -1.21 4.37
CA PRO A 502 -34.21 -0.69 4.82
C PRO A 502 -33.92 -1.03 6.28
N GLY A 503 -32.64 -1.17 6.62
CA GLY A 503 -32.17 -1.50 7.97
C GLY A 503 -31.30 -2.77 8.00
N SER A 504 -30.65 -3.02 9.14
CA SER A 504 -29.68 -4.11 9.31
C SER A 504 -30.27 -5.52 9.23
N ASP A 505 -31.55 -5.68 9.56
CA ASP A 505 -32.26 -6.97 9.53
C ASP A 505 -32.93 -7.26 8.18
N GLY A 506 -33.06 -6.26 7.29
CA GLY A 506 -33.55 -6.42 5.91
C GLY A 506 -34.89 -7.14 5.78
N GLU A 507 -35.92 -6.73 6.54
CA GLU A 507 -37.21 -7.44 6.59
C GLU A 507 -37.84 -7.60 5.20
N VAL A 508 -38.22 -8.83 4.86
CA VAL A 508 -38.72 -9.23 3.53
C VAL A 508 -40.23 -9.42 3.57
N VAL A 509 -40.96 -8.55 2.87
CA VAL A 509 -42.43 -8.58 2.76
C VAL A 509 -42.83 -9.13 1.39
N PRO A 510 -43.65 -10.19 1.28
CA PRO A 510 -44.06 -10.75 -0.01
C PRO A 510 -45.06 -9.83 -0.76
N ILE A 511 -44.96 -9.80 -2.08
CA ILE A 511 -45.85 -9.06 -2.99
C ILE A 511 -46.50 -10.05 -3.97
N GLU A 512 -47.82 -9.95 -4.13
CA GLU A 512 -48.58 -10.66 -5.17
C GLU A 512 -48.25 -10.07 -6.56
N VAL A 513 -47.77 -10.89 -7.50
CA VAL A 513 -47.44 -10.44 -8.86
C VAL A 513 -48.70 -10.34 -9.71
N GLY A 514 -49.00 -9.15 -10.22
CA GLY A 514 -50.15 -8.88 -11.09
C GLY A 514 -49.78 -8.14 -12.36
N PHE A 515 -50.44 -8.49 -13.47
CA PHE A 515 -50.20 -7.91 -14.81
C PHE A 515 -51.36 -7.04 -15.34
N ASP A 516 -52.47 -6.95 -14.61
CA ASP A 516 -53.65 -6.14 -14.99
C ASP A 516 -53.51 -4.64 -14.63
N GLY A 517 -52.35 -4.23 -14.11
CA GLY A 517 -52.02 -2.87 -13.67
C GLY A 517 -51.20 -2.86 -12.38
N PRO A 518 -51.04 -1.69 -11.72
CA PRO A 518 -50.24 -1.56 -10.51
C PRO A 518 -50.82 -2.33 -9.31
N VAL A 519 -49.93 -3.03 -8.60
CA VAL A 519 -50.18 -3.74 -7.34
C VAL A 519 -49.92 -2.79 -6.16
N SER A 520 -50.85 -2.77 -5.20
CA SER A 520 -50.74 -1.98 -3.98
C SER A 520 -50.00 -2.77 -2.88
N VAL A 521 -49.02 -2.13 -2.25
CA VAL A 521 -48.13 -2.73 -1.24
C VAL A 521 -48.35 -2.02 0.11
N PRO A 522 -48.85 -2.69 1.16
CA PRO A 522 -49.20 -2.03 2.41
C PRO A 522 -47.95 -1.59 3.19
N LEU A 523 -47.89 -0.30 3.57
CA LEU A 523 -46.77 0.26 4.34
C LEU A 523 -47.23 0.75 5.73
N PRO A 524 -46.80 0.12 6.83
CA PRO A 524 -47.03 0.60 8.19
C PRO A 524 -46.47 2.02 8.44
N ARG A 525 -46.88 2.66 9.54
CA ARG A 525 -46.37 4.01 9.93
C ARG A 525 -44.98 3.95 10.59
N ASP A 526 -44.69 2.81 11.16
CA ASP A 526 -43.50 2.36 11.85
C ASP A 526 -42.56 1.56 10.94
N VAL A 527 -42.82 1.56 9.62
CA VAL A 527 -41.91 0.99 8.62
C VAL A 527 -40.56 1.74 8.64
N PRO A 528 -39.42 1.03 8.52
CA PRO A 528 -38.12 1.67 8.38
C PRO A 528 -38.03 2.65 7.20
N ILE A 529 -37.29 3.74 7.39
CA ILE A 529 -37.14 4.84 6.43
C ILE A 529 -35.81 4.70 5.68
N GLY A 530 -35.83 4.92 4.36
CA GLY A 530 -34.64 4.83 3.49
C GLY A 530 -34.92 4.09 2.18
N THR A 531 -33.87 3.59 1.53
CA THR A 531 -33.98 2.83 0.28
C THR A 531 -34.44 1.39 0.55
N ALA A 532 -35.64 1.05 0.11
CA ALA A 532 -36.12 -0.32 0.01
C ALA A 532 -35.90 -0.87 -1.41
N THR A 533 -35.88 -2.19 -1.55
CA THR A 533 -35.71 -2.87 -2.85
C THR A 533 -36.92 -3.74 -3.13
N VAL A 534 -37.64 -3.47 -4.23
CA VAL A 534 -38.64 -4.43 -4.76
C VAL A 534 -37.93 -5.40 -5.68
N GLN A 535 -37.97 -6.68 -5.37
CA GLN A 535 -37.36 -7.76 -6.14
C GLN A 535 -38.44 -8.69 -6.69
N VAL A 536 -38.23 -9.24 -7.89
CA VAL A 536 -39.09 -10.26 -8.51
C VAL A 536 -38.23 -11.33 -9.15
N SER A 537 -38.59 -12.58 -8.89
CA SER A 537 -38.00 -13.78 -9.47
C SER A 537 -38.97 -14.40 -10.47
N LEU A 538 -38.53 -14.57 -11.71
CA LEU A 538 -39.22 -15.33 -12.74
C LEU A 538 -38.59 -16.72 -12.86
N VAL A 539 -39.38 -17.77 -12.66
CA VAL A 539 -38.94 -19.17 -12.79
C VAL A 539 -39.86 -19.92 -13.74
N ILE A 540 -39.28 -20.71 -14.64
CA ILE A 540 -40.00 -21.38 -15.74
C ILE A 540 -39.62 -22.86 -15.74
N THR A 541 -40.60 -23.75 -15.98
CA THR A 541 -40.37 -25.18 -16.14
C THR A 541 -40.56 -25.60 -17.60
N LEU A 542 -39.52 -26.18 -18.21
CA LEU A 542 -39.52 -26.73 -19.57
C LEU A 542 -39.33 -28.25 -19.52
N ALA A 543 -40.20 -29.01 -20.19
CA ALA A 543 -40.18 -30.49 -20.25
C ALA A 543 -40.21 -31.26 -18.89
N GLY A 544 -40.23 -30.56 -17.75
CA GLY A 544 -40.12 -31.11 -16.40
C GLY A 544 -38.89 -30.60 -15.62
N GLU A 545 -37.95 -29.95 -16.31
CA GLU A 545 -36.76 -29.32 -15.74
C GLU A 545 -37.00 -27.83 -15.47
N GLN A 546 -36.36 -27.28 -14.44
CA GLN A 546 -36.52 -25.89 -14.03
C GLN A 546 -35.37 -25.04 -14.57
N LEU A 547 -35.70 -23.97 -15.31
CA LEU A 547 -34.71 -23.03 -15.85
C LEU A 547 -34.09 -22.16 -14.75
N ALA A 548 -32.95 -21.56 -15.05
CA ALA A 548 -32.32 -20.54 -14.21
C ALA A 548 -33.31 -19.40 -13.87
N PRO A 549 -33.51 -19.07 -12.58
CA PRO A 549 -34.33 -17.93 -12.17
C PRO A 549 -33.85 -16.60 -12.78
N VAL A 550 -34.74 -15.88 -13.45
CA VAL A 550 -34.47 -14.53 -13.96
C VAL A 550 -34.96 -13.52 -12.91
N VAL A 551 -34.01 -13.01 -12.13
CA VAL A 551 -34.30 -12.08 -11.02
C VAL A 551 -34.10 -10.63 -11.46
N ARG A 552 -35.02 -9.73 -11.09
CA ARG A 552 -34.95 -8.28 -11.34
C ARG A 552 -35.33 -7.52 -10.08
N GLN A 553 -34.82 -6.29 -9.96
CA GLN A 553 -35.12 -5.40 -8.85
C GLN A 553 -35.37 -3.97 -9.30
N ALA A 554 -36.01 -3.18 -8.43
CA ALA A 554 -36.08 -1.73 -8.51
C ALA A 554 -36.04 -1.10 -7.12
N SER A 555 -35.17 -0.10 -6.95
CA SER A 555 -35.00 0.68 -5.74
C SER A 555 -36.14 1.69 -5.55
N VAL A 556 -36.65 1.82 -4.32
CA VAL A 556 -37.65 2.81 -3.94
C VAL A 556 -37.30 3.47 -2.60
N GLU A 557 -37.29 4.80 -2.57
CA GLU A 557 -37.11 5.55 -1.33
C GLU A 557 -38.44 5.58 -0.56
N ILE A 558 -38.43 5.10 0.69
CA ILE A 558 -39.50 5.22 1.67
C ILE A 558 -39.20 6.43 2.54
N ILE A 559 -40.06 7.46 2.48
CA ILE A 559 -39.94 8.69 3.26
C ILE A 559 -40.85 8.70 4.51
N PRO A 560 -40.52 9.52 5.53
CA PRO A 560 -41.30 9.65 6.76
C PRO A 560 -42.77 10.10 6.55
N PRO A 561 -43.65 9.88 7.55
CA PRO A 561 -45.03 10.36 7.53
C PRO A 561 -45.15 11.89 7.36
N PHE A 562 -46.32 12.35 6.89
CA PHE A 562 -46.60 13.77 6.69
C PHE A 562 -46.25 14.64 7.91
N GLY A 563 -45.51 15.73 7.68
CA GLY A 563 -45.05 16.67 8.71
C GLY A 563 -43.65 16.38 9.28
N SER A 564 -43.13 15.15 9.14
CA SER A 564 -41.76 14.82 9.57
C SER A 564 -40.70 15.35 8.60
N PRO A 565 -39.52 15.82 9.07
CA PRO A 565 -38.39 16.12 8.21
C PRO A 565 -37.88 14.90 7.44
N VAL A 566 -37.39 15.12 6.22
CA VAL A 566 -36.79 14.10 5.36
C VAL A 566 -35.26 14.22 5.38
N ILE A 567 -34.58 13.07 5.47
CA ILE A 567 -33.14 12.91 5.32
C ILE A 567 -32.92 12.11 4.03
N PRO A 568 -32.00 12.51 3.13
CA PRO A 568 -31.73 11.75 1.91
C PRO A 568 -31.18 10.37 2.24
N ALA A 569 -31.75 9.30 1.68
CA ALA A 569 -31.34 7.92 1.99
C ALA A 569 -29.85 7.62 1.64
N SER A 570 -29.26 8.39 0.72
CA SER A 570 -27.85 8.28 0.33
C SER A 570 -26.89 9.18 1.13
N GLN A 571 -27.32 9.80 2.24
CA GLN A 571 -26.44 10.68 3.00
C GLN A 571 -25.38 9.90 3.81
N LEU A 572 -24.11 10.15 3.49
CA LEU A 572 -22.94 9.79 4.29
C LEU A 572 -22.45 11.00 5.10
N VAL A 573 -22.16 10.81 6.39
CA VAL A 573 -21.44 11.79 7.23
C VAL A 573 -19.96 11.43 7.28
N ASP A 574 -19.16 12.10 6.46
CA ASP A 574 -17.70 11.96 6.47
C ASP A 574 -17.08 12.90 7.52
N PHE A 575 -16.46 12.32 8.55
CA PHE A 575 -15.74 13.04 9.60
C PHE A 575 -14.25 13.24 9.29
N GLY A 576 -13.75 12.68 8.18
CA GLY A 576 -12.37 12.79 7.74
C GLY A 576 -11.36 12.03 8.63
N ALA A 577 -10.11 12.48 8.60
CA ALA A 577 -9.01 11.89 9.38
C ALA A 577 -8.94 12.47 10.80
N ILE A 578 -8.84 11.60 11.80
CA ILE A 578 -8.80 11.94 13.22
C ILE A 578 -7.45 11.52 13.82
N GLU A 579 -6.75 12.46 14.48
CA GLU A 579 -5.51 12.19 15.21
C GLU A 579 -5.80 12.03 16.71
N GLY A 580 -5.60 10.83 17.24
CA GLY A 580 -5.85 10.46 18.63
C GLY A 580 -7.30 10.60 19.08
N LEU A 581 -7.51 11.14 20.29
CA LEU A 581 -8.83 11.38 20.88
C LEU A 581 -9.44 12.75 20.50
N ALA A 582 -9.11 13.29 19.33
CA ALA A 582 -9.73 14.52 18.84
C ALA A 582 -11.22 14.29 18.50
N GLN A 583 -12.07 15.27 18.84
CA GLN A 583 -13.47 15.28 18.37
C GLN A 583 -13.54 15.80 16.94
N ALA A 584 -14.28 15.10 16.09
CA ALA A 584 -14.52 15.50 14.70
C ALA A 584 -15.93 16.07 14.53
N ALA A 585 -16.06 17.14 13.74
CA ALA A 585 -17.34 17.77 13.45
C ALA A 585 -17.83 17.38 12.04
N GLY A 586 -19.11 17.02 11.94
CA GLY A 586 -19.78 16.69 10.69
C GLY A 586 -21.12 17.42 10.57
N THR A 587 -21.79 17.28 9.42
CA THR A 587 -23.11 17.89 9.17
C THR A 587 -24.08 16.91 8.53
N LEU A 588 -25.19 16.66 9.21
CA LEU A 588 -26.37 16.02 8.65
C LEU A 588 -27.21 17.05 7.86
N THR A 589 -27.83 16.66 6.76
CA THR A 589 -28.58 17.55 5.85
C THR A 589 -30.05 17.17 5.84
N VAL A 590 -30.88 17.92 6.56
CA VAL A 590 -32.29 17.56 6.75
C VAL A 590 -33.20 18.60 6.09
N THR A 591 -34.25 18.17 5.39
CA THR A 591 -35.23 19.06 4.76
C THR A 591 -36.60 18.94 5.45
N GLY A 592 -37.14 20.05 5.94
CA GLY A 592 -38.45 20.07 6.59
C GLY A 592 -39.58 19.85 5.58
N ALA A 593 -40.65 19.16 6.00
CA ALA A 593 -41.80 18.89 5.15
C ALA A 593 -42.50 20.17 4.67
N ASP A 594 -43.19 20.14 3.52
CA ASP A 594 -43.90 21.30 2.99
C ASP A 594 -45.07 21.78 3.87
N ASN A 595 -45.57 20.91 4.77
CA ASN A 595 -46.82 21.11 5.50
C ASN A 595 -46.66 21.38 7.01
N GLY A 596 -45.44 21.51 7.54
CA GLY A 596 -45.20 21.80 8.95
C GLY A 596 -43.72 21.99 9.30
N ASP A 597 -43.44 22.70 10.39
CA ASP A 597 -42.12 22.65 11.01
C ASP A 597 -41.93 21.27 11.66
N GLY A 598 -40.74 20.69 11.53
CA GLY A 598 -40.43 19.36 12.02
C GLY A 598 -39.31 19.33 13.04
N CYS A 599 -39.14 18.19 13.71
CA CYS A 599 -38.17 17.96 14.78
C CYS A 599 -37.19 16.84 14.41
N VAL A 600 -35.91 17.06 14.70
CA VAL A 600 -34.82 16.10 14.50
C VAL A 600 -34.10 15.84 15.82
N ARG A 601 -33.79 14.58 16.14
CA ARG A 601 -32.92 14.19 17.25
C ARG A 601 -31.91 13.13 16.79
N VAL A 602 -30.65 13.30 17.19
CA VAL A 602 -29.61 12.28 17.02
C VAL A 602 -29.76 11.24 18.13
N GLY A 603 -29.96 9.99 17.76
CA GLY A 603 -30.25 8.84 18.63
C GLY A 603 -29.01 8.01 18.94
N ALA A 604 -29.11 6.70 18.75
CA ALA A 604 -28.02 5.76 18.96
C ALA A 604 -26.93 5.89 17.88
N THR A 605 -25.69 5.51 18.21
CA THR A 605 -24.62 5.27 17.25
C THR A 605 -24.34 3.77 17.25
N ASP A 606 -24.44 3.14 16.09
CA ASP A 606 -24.04 1.76 15.85
C ASP A 606 -22.67 1.73 15.16
N LEU A 607 -21.76 0.89 15.65
CA LEU A 607 -20.36 0.88 15.23
C LEU A 607 -20.03 -0.44 14.52
N GLN A 608 -19.94 -0.36 13.20
CA GLN A 608 -19.96 -1.55 12.32
C GLN A 608 -18.57 -1.90 11.76
N VAL A 609 -17.65 -0.93 11.72
CA VAL A 609 -16.23 -1.09 11.34
C VAL A 609 -15.39 -0.27 12.31
N ASN A 610 -14.37 -0.89 12.89
CA ASN A 610 -13.48 -0.23 13.83
C ASN A 610 -12.08 -0.86 13.88
N PRO A 611 -11.03 -0.11 14.28
CA PRO A 611 -9.75 -0.69 14.65
C PRO A 611 -9.83 -1.56 15.92
N PRO A 612 -8.92 -2.55 16.14
CA PRO A 612 -8.93 -3.48 17.29
C PRO A 612 -8.66 -2.86 18.68
N SER A 613 -8.80 -1.55 18.80
CA SER A 613 -8.52 -0.76 19.99
C SER A 613 -9.45 0.46 20.13
N VAL A 614 -10.57 0.46 19.39
CA VAL A 614 -11.59 1.52 19.42
C VAL A 614 -12.97 0.88 19.47
N ASP A 615 -13.27 0.32 20.64
CA ASP A 615 -14.48 -0.46 20.91
C ASP A 615 -15.74 0.41 21.04
N THR A 616 -15.56 1.74 21.12
CA THR A 616 -16.65 2.71 21.31
C THR A 616 -16.40 4.01 20.53
N ALA A 617 -17.44 4.43 19.82
CA ALA A 617 -17.57 5.72 19.15
C ALA A 617 -18.97 6.27 19.43
N THR A 618 -19.11 7.59 19.54
CA THR A 618 -20.39 8.24 19.83
C THR A 618 -20.57 9.48 18.98
N ILE A 619 -21.73 9.60 18.31
CA ILE A 619 -22.12 10.78 17.56
C ILE A 619 -23.19 11.54 18.35
N THR A 620 -23.02 12.85 18.47
CA THR A 620 -23.92 13.72 19.25
C THR A 620 -24.38 14.92 18.43
N GLY A 621 -25.66 15.25 18.51
CA GLY A 621 -26.23 16.47 17.92
C GLY A 621 -26.09 17.68 18.85
N ALA A 622 -26.12 18.89 18.28
CA ALA A 622 -25.94 20.13 19.04
C ALA A 622 -27.08 20.48 20.02
N ASP A 623 -28.29 19.92 19.84
CA ASP A 623 -29.35 19.91 20.85
C ASP A 623 -29.86 18.46 21.02
N PRO A 624 -29.87 17.90 22.25
CA PRO A 624 -30.30 16.52 22.50
C PRO A 624 -31.82 16.37 22.62
N THR A 625 -32.59 17.46 22.61
CA THR A 625 -34.05 17.43 22.81
C THR A 625 -34.80 17.51 21.50
N CYS A 626 -34.55 18.53 20.68
CA CYS A 626 -35.18 18.74 19.38
C CYS A 626 -34.45 19.83 18.59
N ILE A 627 -33.98 19.52 17.38
CA ILE A 627 -33.51 20.51 16.41
C ILE A 627 -34.65 20.78 15.43
N VAL A 628 -35.19 22.00 15.47
CA VAL A 628 -36.34 22.40 14.64
C VAL A 628 -35.89 22.69 13.21
N VAL A 629 -36.52 22.01 12.25
CA VAL A 629 -36.29 22.17 10.81
C VAL A 629 -37.55 22.82 10.21
N PRO A 630 -37.49 24.09 9.73
CA PRO A 630 -38.68 24.79 9.26
C PRO A 630 -39.28 24.19 7.98
N ALA A 631 -40.59 24.39 7.80
CA ALA A 631 -41.34 23.86 6.66
C ALA A 631 -40.71 24.21 5.29
N GLY A 632 -40.48 23.21 4.43
CA GLY A 632 -39.89 23.38 3.10
C GLY A 632 -38.46 23.94 3.09
N ARG A 633 -37.70 23.79 4.18
CA ARG A 633 -36.32 24.31 4.30
C ARG A 633 -35.32 23.20 4.60
N THR A 634 -34.26 23.14 3.79
CA THR A 634 -33.06 22.37 4.12
C THR A 634 -32.22 23.08 5.18
N VAL A 635 -31.82 22.34 6.21
CA VAL A 635 -31.02 22.79 7.36
C VAL A 635 -29.83 21.83 7.52
N GLN A 636 -28.64 22.39 7.75
CA GLN A 636 -27.47 21.60 8.16
C GLN A 636 -27.48 21.46 9.68
N VAL A 637 -27.65 20.23 10.15
CA VAL A 637 -27.63 19.85 11.56
C VAL A 637 -26.20 19.47 11.93
N PRO A 638 -25.51 20.25 12.78
CA PRO A 638 -24.14 19.93 13.18
C PRO A 638 -24.14 18.75 14.15
N VAL A 639 -23.25 17.78 13.86
CA VAL A 639 -23.02 16.59 14.67
C VAL A 639 -21.54 16.49 15.04
N THR A 640 -21.22 15.84 16.17
CA THR A 640 -19.85 15.66 16.66
C THR A 640 -19.59 14.22 17.03
N LEU A 641 -18.56 13.63 16.42
CA LEU A 641 -18.04 12.29 16.69
C LEU A 641 -16.96 12.37 17.78
N ALA A 642 -17.06 11.50 18.79
CA ALA A 642 -16.10 11.31 19.86
C ALA A 642 -15.74 9.83 20.04
N LEU A 643 -14.45 9.55 20.20
CA LEU A 643 -13.87 8.20 20.31
C LEU A 643 -13.56 7.84 21.77
N GLY A 644 -13.72 6.57 22.13
CA GLY A 644 -13.33 6.06 23.46
C GLY A 644 -11.83 5.78 23.64
N ALA A 645 -11.09 5.56 22.54
CA ALA A 645 -9.68 5.14 22.55
C ALA A 645 -8.95 5.50 21.24
N GLU A 646 -7.60 5.41 21.21
CA GLU A 646 -6.79 5.73 20.02
C GLU A 646 -6.48 4.49 19.15
N GLY A 647 -6.99 4.48 17.91
CA GLY A 647 -6.75 3.45 16.89
C GLY A 647 -6.00 3.94 15.65
N ASN A 648 -5.66 3.00 14.77
CA ASN A 648 -5.20 3.25 13.41
C ASN A 648 -6.17 2.54 12.44
N GLY A 649 -6.53 3.17 11.32
CA GLY A 649 -7.40 2.57 10.29
C GLY A 649 -8.84 3.06 10.32
N ALA A 650 -9.64 2.54 9.38
CA ALA A 650 -11.01 2.97 9.13
C ALA A 650 -11.96 2.75 10.32
N LEU A 651 -12.87 3.70 10.49
CA LEU A 651 -14.00 3.65 11.41
C LEU A 651 -15.27 3.93 10.59
N GLN A 652 -16.24 3.02 10.60
CA GLN A 652 -17.51 3.20 9.90
C GLN A 652 -18.68 2.67 10.74
N GLY A 653 -19.88 3.14 10.45
CA GLY A 653 -21.10 2.65 11.09
C GLY A 653 -22.29 3.51 10.74
N THR A 654 -23.31 3.47 11.58
CA THR A 654 -24.51 4.26 11.38
C THR A 654 -24.90 5.06 12.63
N VAL A 655 -25.67 6.12 12.43
CA VAL A 655 -26.30 6.88 13.49
C VAL A 655 -27.79 6.96 13.22
N ASP A 656 -28.59 6.57 14.20
CA ASP A 656 -30.04 6.71 14.13
C ASP A 656 -30.42 8.17 14.30
N VAL A 657 -31.31 8.64 13.44
CA VAL A 657 -31.89 9.97 13.51
C VAL A 657 -33.40 9.85 13.62
N GLU A 658 -33.93 10.22 14.79
CA GLU A 658 -35.36 10.31 15.04
C GLU A 658 -35.90 11.58 14.38
N VAL A 659 -36.91 11.42 13.50
CA VAL A 659 -37.63 12.52 12.85
C VAL A 659 -39.11 12.46 13.21
N SER A 660 -39.70 13.63 13.48
CA SER A 660 -41.12 13.76 13.88
C SER A 660 -41.70 15.13 13.49
N PRO A 661 -43.03 15.29 13.38
CA PRO A 661 -43.67 16.60 13.27
C PRO A 661 -43.47 17.41 14.56
N ALA A 662 -43.25 18.72 14.48
CA ALA A 662 -43.04 19.53 15.69
C ALA A 662 -44.33 19.77 16.51
N ASP A 663 -45.51 19.53 15.91
CA ASP A 663 -46.83 19.63 16.55
C ASP A 663 -47.35 18.30 17.12
N ASP A 664 -46.91 17.15 16.59
CA ASP A 664 -47.13 15.83 17.18
C ASP A 664 -45.82 15.01 17.31
N PRO A 665 -44.98 15.30 18.32
CA PRO A 665 -43.75 14.58 18.59
C PRO A 665 -43.97 13.15 19.16
N SER A 666 -45.20 12.62 19.13
CA SER A 666 -45.47 11.20 19.38
C SER A 666 -45.39 10.34 18.10
N VAL A 667 -45.44 10.96 16.91
CA VAL A 667 -45.22 10.31 15.62
C VAL A 667 -43.73 10.38 15.28
N VAL A 668 -42.96 9.45 15.84
CA VAL A 668 -41.52 9.31 15.56
C VAL A 668 -41.30 8.25 14.48
N SER A 669 -40.43 8.56 13.52
CA SER A 669 -39.83 7.59 12.60
C SER A 669 -38.30 7.66 12.73
N THR A 670 -37.63 6.51 12.65
CA THR A 670 -36.17 6.45 12.68
C THR A 670 -35.63 6.37 11.26
N SER A 671 -34.64 7.21 10.94
CA SER A 671 -33.86 7.16 9.71
C SER A 671 -32.40 6.93 10.07
N THR A 672 -31.84 5.82 9.63
CA THR A 672 -30.47 5.41 9.92
C THR A 672 -29.53 6.02 8.88
N VAL A 673 -28.46 6.70 9.33
CA VAL A 673 -27.56 7.48 8.47
C VAL A 673 -26.13 6.95 8.59
N ALA A 674 -25.47 6.66 7.47
CA ALA A 674 -24.10 6.15 7.47
C ALA A 674 -23.07 7.23 7.86
N PHE A 675 -21.98 6.82 8.50
CA PHE A 675 -20.83 7.69 8.77
C PHE A 675 -19.49 6.97 8.54
N ARG A 676 -18.44 7.75 8.28
CA ARG A 676 -17.06 7.25 8.24
C ARG A 676 -16.04 8.24 8.84
N ALA A 677 -14.92 7.70 9.30
CA ALA A 677 -13.71 8.43 9.66
C ALA A 677 -12.47 7.54 9.41
N GLU A 678 -11.29 8.15 9.30
CA GLU A 678 -10.00 7.43 9.27
C GLU A 678 -9.21 7.76 10.54
N LEU A 679 -8.80 6.75 11.31
CA LEU A 679 -8.15 6.96 12.60
C LEU A 679 -6.62 6.86 12.51
N THR A 680 -5.94 7.74 13.24
CA THR A 680 -4.48 7.72 13.39
C THR A 680 -4.09 7.96 14.85
N ARG A 681 -3.24 7.10 15.42
CA ARG A 681 -2.70 7.28 16.78
C ARG A 681 -1.76 8.48 16.85
N THR A 682 -1.75 9.17 17.99
CA THR A 682 -0.83 10.29 18.21
C THR A 682 0.64 9.83 18.13
N PRO A 683 1.50 10.45 17.30
CA PRO A 683 2.91 10.08 17.18
C PRO A 683 3.64 10.28 18.51
N GLN A 684 4.31 9.24 19.03
CA GLN A 684 5.04 9.29 20.30
C GLN A 684 6.06 10.44 20.31
N ALA A 685 5.71 11.54 20.98
CA ALA A 685 6.45 12.80 20.90
C ALA A 685 7.92 12.63 21.32
N ALA A 686 8.19 11.80 22.33
CA ALA A 686 9.55 11.47 22.78
C ALA A 686 10.40 10.85 21.67
N VAL A 687 9.85 9.90 20.89
CA VAL A 687 10.55 9.26 19.77
C VAL A 687 10.75 10.25 18.62
N LYS A 688 9.70 11.00 18.25
CA LYS A 688 9.75 12.04 17.20
C LYS A 688 10.82 13.09 17.49
N THR A 689 10.92 13.57 18.74
CA THR A 689 11.97 14.49 19.18
C THR A 689 13.35 13.84 19.23
N ALA A 690 13.48 12.60 19.73
CA ALA A 690 14.76 11.89 19.80
C ALA A 690 15.35 11.63 18.39
N VAL A 691 14.53 11.19 17.44
CA VAL A 691 14.94 10.97 16.04
C VAL A 691 15.33 12.30 15.38
N LEU A 692 14.56 13.38 15.56
CA LEU A 692 14.90 14.70 15.04
C LEU A 692 16.26 15.20 15.56
N ILE A 693 16.53 15.05 16.87
CA ILE A 693 17.81 15.39 17.48
C ILE A 693 18.93 14.49 16.92
N GLY A 694 18.70 13.19 16.76
CA GLY A 694 19.65 12.24 16.19
C GLY A 694 20.06 12.60 14.75
N VAL A 695 19.09 12.90 13.88
CA VAL A 695 19.32 13.33 12.49
C VAL A 695 20.05 14.67 12.43
N LEU A 696 19.67 15.64 13.27
CA LEU A 696 20.35 16.93 13.37
C LEU A 696 21.83 16.78 13.78
N LEU A 697 22.09 15.93 14.79
CA LEU A 697 23.45 15.62 15.24
C LEU A 697 24.26 14.89 14.18
N LEU A 698 23.69 13.90 13.48
CA LEU A 698 24.36 13.22 12.36
C LEU A 698 24.70 14.20 11.23
N GLY A 699 23.76 15.06 10.84
CA GLY A 699 23.96 16.09 9.81
C GLY A 699 25.07 17.09 10.14
N LEU A 700 25.32 17.37 11.43
CA LEU A 700 26.41 18.23 11.88
C LEU A 700 27.74 17.47 12.07
N LEU A 701 27.71 16.25 12.61
CA LEU A 701 28.89 15.47 12.95
C LEU A 701 29.55 14.80 11.74
N ILE A 702 28.78 14.37 10.73
CA ILE A 702 29.32 13.70 9.54
C ILE A 702 30.25 14.64 8.74
N PRO A 703 29.88 15.91 8.41
CA PRO A 703 30.80 16.84 7.76
C PRO A 703 32.08 17.13 8.57
N LEU A 704 31.96 17.26 9.90
CA LEU A 704 33.10 17.47 10.79
C LEU A 704 34.05 16.26 10.79
N LEU A 705 33.51 15.04 10.84
CA LEU A 705 34.27 13.80 10.75
C LEU A 705 34.97 13.66 9.39
N ILE A 706 34.27 13.95 8.29
CA ILE A 706 34.83 13.94 6.92
C ILE A 706 35.97 14.96 6.81
N ALA A 707 35.82 16.18 7.32
CA ALA A 707 36.87 17.20 7.32
C ALA A 707 38.12 16.77 8.12
N LEU A 708 37.93 16.18 9.30
CA LEU A 708 39.03 15.67 10.15
C LEU A 708 39.76 14.49 9.49
N LEU A 709 39.02 13.54 8.91
CA LEU A 709 39.58 12.40 8.16
C LEU A 709 40.31 12.87 6.89
N GLY A 710 39.71 13.80 6.14
CA GLY A 710 40.30 14.42 4.96
C GLY A 710 41.63 15.11 5.26
N ARG A 711 41.69 15.95 6.31
CA ARG A 711 42.93 16.57 6.79
C ARG A 711 43.98 15.54 7.21
N ARG A 712 43.58 14.46 7.89
CA ARG A 712 44.48 13.35 8.27
C ARG A 712 44.99 12.59 7.03
N ALA A 713 44.21 12.52 5.96
CA ALA A 713 44.61 11.93 4.69
C ALA A 713 45.54 12.84 3.86
N THR A 714 45.35 14.17 3.89
CA THR A 714 46.11 15.15 3.09
C THR A 714 47.39 15.65 3.76
N ALA A 715 47.54 15.55 5.09
CA ALA A 715 48.77 15.92 5.80
C ALA A 715 49.99 15.08 5.34
N ARG A 716 50.73 15.63 4.37
CA ARG A 716 51.87 15.03 3.66
C ARG A 716 52.85 16.13 3.21
N PHE A 717 54.12 15.79 3.08
CA PHE A 717 55.15 16.68 2.50
C PHE A 717 54.93 16.88 0.99
N PRO A 718 55.33 18.03 0.40
CA PRO A 718 55.45 18.23 -1.06
C PRO A 718 56.38 17.20 -1.75
N THR A 719 56.40 17.18 -3.08
CA THR A 719 57.26 16.29 -3.88
C THR A 719 58.09 17.06 -4.90
N GLY A 720 59.35 16.67 -5.08
CA GLY A 720 60.37 17.43 -5.81
C GLY A 720 60.25 17.41 -7.33
N GLN A 721 59.20 18.03 -7.87
CA GLN A 721 59.28 18.73 -9.15
C GLN A 721 59.20 20.26 -8.96
N ASP A 722 58.51 20.72 -7.90
CA ASP A 722 58.28 22.17 -7.66
C ASP A 722 59.12 22.78 -6.52
N VAL A 723 59.78 21.95 -5.69
CA VAL A 723 60.64 22.38 -4.57
C VAL A 723 61.80 21.40 -4.44
N ALA A 724 63.04 21.91 -4.49
CA ALA A 724 64.25 21.13 -4.24
C ALA A 724 64.91 21.67 -2.97
N LEU A 725 65.10 20.82 -1.96
CA LEU A 725 65.45 21.28 -0.60
C LEU A 725 66.94 21.11 -0.30
N SER A 726 67.51 22.09 0.41
CA SER A 726 68.86 22.04 0.97
C SER A 726 68.83 22.42 2.45
N ALA A 727 69.70 21.81 3.25
CA ALA A 727 69.76 22.06 4.68
C ALA A 727 71.20 22.05 5.21
N VAL A 728 71.45 22.82 6.27
CA VAL A 728 72.75 22.90 6.95
C VAL A 728 72.56 22.76 8.47
N PRO A 729 73.10 21.70 9.10
CA PRO A 729 73.18 21.59 10.54
C PRO A 729 74.38 22.41 11.04
N ILE A 730 74.15 23.27 12.03
CA ILE A 730 75.16 24.09 12.69
C ILE A 730 75.11 23.77 14.19
N ASP A 731 76.22 23.32 14.76
CA ASP A 731 76.36 23.18 16.21
C ASP A 731 76.63 24.55 16.84
N VAL A 732 75.85 24.91 17.86
CA VAL A 732 75.76 26.25 18.42
C VAL A 732 75.70 26.22 19.94
N ARG A 733 75.93 27.37 20.58
CA ARG A 733 75.65 27.59 22.01
C ARG A 733 74.58 28.65 22.16
N ILE A 734 73.76 28.49 23.19
CA ILE A 734 72.64 29.38 23.51
C ILE A 734 72.78 29.80 24.96
N GLY A 735 72.91 31.10 25.18
CA GLY A 735 73.04 31.70 26.50
C GLY A 735 72.79 33.21 26.51
N PRO A 736 73.27 33.97 27.52
CA PRO A 736 72.89 35.38 27.73
C PRO A 736 73.31 36.35 26.63
N ARG A 737 74.14 35.91 25.66
CA ARG A 737 74.53 36.69 24.47
C ARG A 737 73.80 36.26 23.19
N GLY A 738 72.74 35.46 23.32
CA GLY A 738 71.99 34.89 22.20
C GLY A 738 72.62 33.60 21.67
N LEU A 739 72.48 33.41 20.35
CA LEU A 739 72.99 32.27 19.58
C LEU A 739 74.43 32.54 19.09
N THR A 740 75.40 31.70 19.49
CA THR A 740 76.81 31.81 19.09
C THR A 740 77.40 30.48 18.63
N THR A 741 78.57 30.49 17.98
CA THR A 741 79.34 29.26 17.70
C THR A 741 79.89 28.65 19.01
N PRO A 742 80.39 27.39 19.00
CA PRO A 742 81.04 26.78 20.16
C PRO A 742 82.25 27.57 20.69
N ASP A 743 82.96 28.27 19.79
CA ASP A 743 84.09 29.15 20.11
C ASP A 743 83.67 30.58 20.54
N GLY A 744 82.37 30.82 20.74
CA GLY A 744 81.83 32.12 21.18
C GLY A 744 81.86 33.23 20.13
N ARG A 745 81.95 32.88 18.84
CA ARG A 745 81.92 33.85 17.72
C ARG A 745 80.49 34.03 17.19
N ALA A 746 80.28 35.12 16.44
CA ALA A 746 79.05 35.32 15.67
C ALA A 746 78.84 34.18 14.66
N LEU A 747 77.58 33.82 14.42
CA LEU A 747 77.23 32.75 13.49
C LEU A 747 77.38 33.22 12.04
N ALA A 748 78.00 32.37 11.24
CA ALA A 748 78.05 32.45 9.79
C ALA A 748 77.86 31.03 9.22
N VAL A 749 77.15 30.91 8.11
CA VAL A 749 76.98 29.62 7.44
C VAL A 749 78.22 29.35 6.57
N PRO A 750 78.86 28.17 6.64
CA PRO A 750 79.87 27.79 5.66
C PRO A 750 79.24 27.65 4.27
N ALA A 751 79.79 28.31 3.25
CA ALA A 751 79.27 28.25 1.89
C ALA A 751 79.12 26.81 1.38
N ASP A 752 80.09 25.96 1.71
CA ASP A 752 80.16 24.55 1.31
C ASP A 752 79.34 23.61 2.22
N GLY A 753 78.69 24.13 3.27
CA GLY A 753 78.03 23.33 4.32
C GLY A 753 76.62 22.85 4.00
N TRP A 754 76.04 23.31 2.88
CA TRP A 754 74.66 23.02 2.48
C TRP A 754 74.53 21.64 1.82
N GLN A 755 73.72 20.75 2.41
CA GLN A 755 73.51 19.39 1.91
C GLN A 755 72.11 19.22 1.30
N PRO A 756 71.97 18.54 0.14
CA PRO A 756 70.67 18.27 -0.47
C PRO A 756 69.83 17.33 0.41
N VAL A 757 68.57 17.66 0.57
CA VAL A 757 67.62 16.90 1.40
C VAL A 757 66.99 15.78 0.58
N PRO A 758 67.06 14.50 1.01
CA PRO A 758 66.41 13.39 0.32
C PRO A 758 64.89 13.57 0.15
N PRO A 759 64.27 13.00 -0.91
CA PRO A 759 62.82 13.08 -1.10
C PRO A 759 62.05 12.41 0.05
N PRO A 760 60.78 12.80 0.30
CA PRO A 760 59.96 12.19 1.35
C PRO A 760 59.82 10.68 1.22
N GLY A 761 59.75 9.99 2.36
CA GLY A 761 59.53 8.55 2.42
C GLY A 761 58.17 8.09 1.90
N ALA A 762 57.98 6.78 1.77
CA ALA A 762 56.77 6.16 1.24
C ALA A 762 55.48 6.73 1.90
N GLY A 763 54.50 7.09 1.07
CA GLY A 763 53.28 7.76 1.53
C GLY A 763 53.42 9.25 1.87
N ARG A 764 54.61 9.86 1.67
CA ARG A 764 54.92 11.29 1.87
C ARG A 764 54.67 11.81 3.29
N ARG A 765 54.72 10.94 4.31
CA ARG A 765 54.48 11.30 5.72
C ARG A 765 55.74 11.43 6.58
N THR A 766 56.92 11.13 6.04
CA THR A 766 58.22 11.34 6.68
C THR A 766 59.20 12.01 5.73
N LEU A 767 60.12 12.81 6.27
CA LEU A 767 61.19 13.51 5.55
C LEU A 767 62.45 13.51 6.44
N LEU A 768 63.62 13.24 5.86
CA LEU A 768 64.90 13.21 6.58
C LEU A 768 65.70 14.47 6.25
N VAL A 769 65.96 15.34 7.24
CA VAL A 769 66.61 16.64 7.04
C VAL A 769 67.78 16.79 8.01
N GLY A 770 69.01 16.95 7.51
CA GLY A 770 70.20 17.11 8.37
C GLY A 770 70.43 15.98 9.38
N GLY A 771 69.99 14.76 9.06
CA GLY A 771 70.01 13.60 9.97
C GLY A 771 68.80 13.48 10.91
N LEU A 772 67.88 14.46 10.92
CA LEU A 772 66.66 14.45 11.75
C LEU A 772 65.43 13.97 10.97
N VAL A 773 64.64 13.08 11.56
CA VAL A 773 63.40 12.57 10.95
C VAL A 773 62.22 13.47 11.30
N LEU A 774 61.69 14.18 10.31
CA LEU A 774 60.44 14.93 10.43
C LEU A 774 59.26 14.06 9.99
N ARG A 775 58.15 14.12 10.73
CA ARG A 775 56.89 13.43 10.43
C ARG A 775 55.76 14.42 10.24
N ALA A 776 54.96 14.21 9.20
CA ALA A 776 53.76 15.00 8.93
C ALA A 776 52.66 14.65 9.95
N ARG A 777 52.06 15.68 10.55
CA ARG A 777 50.99 15.57 11.55
C ARG A 777 49.81 16.46 11.17
N ALA A 778 48.60 15.94 11.37
CA ALA A 778 47.40 16.77 11.51
C ALA A 778 47.20 17.03 13.01
N GLY A 779 46.96 18.28 13.39
CA GLY A 779 46.52 18.62 14.75
C GLY A 779 45.02 18.43 14.91
N TRP A 780 44.47 18.86 16.05
CA TRP A 780 43.09 18.57 16.46
C TRP A 780 42.13 19.75 16.35
N LYS A 781 42.61 21.01 16.29
CA LYS A 781 41.75 22.18 16.10
C LYS A 781 41.27 22.27 14.65
N LEU A 782 39.98 22.52 14.42
CA LEU A 782 39.36 22.55 13.09
C LEU A 782 40.06 23.49 12.09
N THR A 783 40.57 24.63 12.56
CA THR A 783 41.21 25.69 11.74
C THR A 783 42.73 25.60 11.65
N GLU A 784 43.38 24.65 12.32
CA GLU A 784 44.84 24.51 12.31
C GLU A 784 45.31 23.82 11.01
N PRO A 785 46.44 24.22 10.39
CA PRO A 785 46.98 23.53 9.21
C PRO A 785 47.58 22.15 9.54
N GLY A 786 48.05 21.43 8.52
CA GLY A 786 48.99 20.33 8.70
C GLY A 786 50.40 20.87 9.00
N HIS A 787 51.15 20.20 9.87
CA HIS A 787 52.49 20.63 10.29
C HIS A 787 53.50 19.47 10.23
N ALA A 788 54.77 19.82 10.07
CA ALA A 788 55.89 18.92 10.29
C ALA A 788 56.31 18.96 11.76
N GLN A 789 56.64 17.80 12.32
CA GLN A 789 57.10 17.64 13.69
C GLN A 789 58.30 16.71 13.75
N LEU A 790 59.27 16.99 14.63
CA LEU A 790 60.40 16.09 14.87
C LEU A 790 59.98 14.78 15.55
N ASP A 791 60.38 13.65 14.97
CA ASP A 791 59.95 12.31 15.34
C ASP A 791 61.04 11.54 16.09
N GLY A 792 61.22 11.88 17.36
CA GLY A 792 62.12 11.19 18.30
C GLY A 792 61.87 11.63 19.74
N PRO A 793 62.18 10.81 20.77
CA PRO A 793 61.97 11.17 22.18
C PRO A 793 63.18 11.86 22.85
N GLU A 794 64.33 11.93 22.18
CA GLU A 794 65.66 12.18 22.77
C GLU A 794 66.11 13.64 22.77
N VAL A 795 65.36 14.54 22.13
CA VAL A 795 65.67 15.97 22.05
C VAL A 795 64.45 16.83 22.40
N ILE A 796 64.71 17.99 22.99
CA ILE A 796 63.76 19.09 23.15
C ILE A 796 64.18 20.20 22.18
N GLY A 797 63.24 20.92 21.60
CA GLY A 797 63.56 21.98 20.65
C GLY A 797 62.38 22.90 20.34
N THR A 798 62.69 23.95 19.59
CA THR A 798 61.73 24.95 19.13
C THR A 798 61.93 25.19 17.62
N GLY A 799 60.87 25.55 16.90
CA GLY A 799 60.91 25.73 15.45
C GLY A 799 60.07 26.91 14.97
N SER A 800 60.32 27.35 13.75
CA SER A 800 59.75 28.58 13.17
C SER A 800 58.20 28.66 13.09
N LEU A 801 57.44 27.56 13.20
CA LEU A 801 55.96 27.61 13.13
C LEU A 801 55.31 27.66 14.51
N ALA A 802 54.57 28.72 14.81
CA ALA A 802 53.74 28.82 16.02
C ALA A 802 52.56 27.80 16.03
N PRO A 803 52.26 27.12 17.15
CA PRO A 803 53.07 27.04 18.38
C PRO A 803 54.37 26.27 18.13
N HIS A 804 55.49 26.87 18.54
CA HIS A 804 56.85 26.51 18.11
C HIS A 804 57.33 25.11 18.54
N HIS A 805 56.66 24.52 19.52
CA HIS A 805 56.85 23.17 20.00
C HIS A 805 55.50 22.54 20.42
N ASP A 806 55.47 21.22 20.58
CA ASP A 806 54.35 20.51 21.20
C ASP A 806 54.50 20.41 22.74
N PRO A 807 53.48 19.95 23.49
CA PRO A 807 53.58 19.79 24.95
C PRO A 807 54.64 18.81 25.45
N ALA A 808 55.27 18.02 24.56
CA ALA A 808 56.40 17.15 24.87
C ALA A 808 57.76 17.80 24.55
N GLY A 809 57.78 19.08 24.13
CA GLY A 809 58.97 19.84 23.78
C GLY A 809 59.51 19.57 22.38
N ARG A 810 58.74 18.98 21.46
CA ARG A 810 59.19 18.67 20.10
C ARG A 810 58.97 19.85 19.16
N PRO A 811 59.98 20.32 18.40
CA PRO A 811 59.85 21.46 17.50
C PRO A 811 58.82 21.23 16.38
N ARG A 812 58.12 22.29 16.00
CA ARG A 812 57.11 22.34 14.92
C ARG A 812 57.57 23.24 13.77
N MET A 813 57.20 22.84 12.55
CA MET A 813 57.44 23.54 11.27
C MET A 813 56.22 23.39 10.36
N PRO A 814 56.08 24.19 9.28
CA PRO A 814 55.08 23.94 8.24
C PRO A 814 55.41 22.64 7.47
N LEU A 815 54.43 22.08 6.75
CA LEU A 815 54.69 20.93 5.85
C LEU A 815 55.52 21.32 4.62
N ALA A 816 55.48 22.60 4.23
CA ALA A 816 56.46 23.23 3.37
C ALA A 816 57.64 23.70 4.25
N VAL A 817 58.74 22.94 4.25
CA VAL A 817 59.88 23.16 5.16
C VAL A 817 60.94 24.11 4.59
N GLN A 818 60.79 24.60 3.37
CA GLN A 818 61.68 25.63 2.80
C GLN A 818 61.51 26.97 3.50
N GLY A 819 62.62 27.67 3.78
CA GLY A 819 62.60 28.94 4.50
C GLY A 819 62.31 28.77 5.99
N THR A 820 62.71 27.64 6.58
CA THR A 820 62.40 27.32 7.98
C THR A 820 63.65 26.97 8.77
N TRP A 821 63.58 27.19 10.07
CA TRP A 821 64.61 26.79 11.02
C TRP A 821 63.99 26.00 12.19
N LEU A 822 64.83 25.14 12.78
CA LEU A 822 64.60 24.52 14.09
C LEU A 822 65.88 24.56 14.92
N VAL A 823 65.72 24.59 16.24
CA VAL A 823 66.82 24.45 17.21
C VAL A 823 66.49 23.32 18.17
N THR A 824 67.43 22.39 18.36
CA THR A 824 67.30 21.23 19.25
C THR A 824 68.44 21.13 20.26
N VAL A 825 68.11 20.66 21.46
CA VAL A 825 69.02 20.37 22.57
C VAL A 825 68.78 18.91 23.01
N PRO A 826 69.83 18.12 23.34
CA PRO A 826 69.67 16.81 23.95
C PRO A 826 68.75 16.86 25.17
N ARG A 827 67.78 15.96 25.30
CA ARG A 827 66.71 16.06 26.31
C ARG A 827 67.24 16.05 27.75
N THR A 828 68.37 15.39 27.98
CA THR A 828 69.15 15.41 29.24
C THR A 828 69.67 16.80 29.63
N LEU A 829 69.89 17.69 28.66
CA LEU A 829 70.33 19.08 28.87
C LEU A 829 69.17 20.08 28.87
N GLY A 830 67.99 19.71 28.34
CA GLY A 830 66.83 20.60 28.27
C GLY A 830 66.41 21.14 29.65
N ALA A 831 66.32 20.26 30.65
CA ALA A 831 66.00 20.60 32.04
C ALA A 831 67.23 21.07 32.86
N SER A 832 68.41 21.24 32.25
CA SER A 832 69.60 21.72 32.97
C SER A 832 69.43 23.17 33.41
N PRO A 833 69.84 23.57 34.63
CA PRO A 833 69.83 24.97 35.07
C PRO A 833 71.00 25.79 34.49
N LEU A 834 71.84 25.21 33.63
CA LEU A 834 72.96 25.92 33.01
C LEU A 834 72.44 27.06 32.11
N PRO A 835 73.01 28.28 32.23
CA PRO A 835 72.61 29.43 31.43
C PRO A 835 73.16 29.37 30.00
N ASP A 836 74.09 28.47 29.72
CA ASP A 836 74.86 28.42 28.47
C ASP A 836 74.96 26.96 28.00
N VAL A 837 74.13 26.56 27.03
CA VAL A 837 73.89 25.14 26.68
C VAL A 837 74.20 24.87 25.20
N PRO A 838 74.88 23.75 24.86
CA PRO A 838 75.07 23.34 23.48
C PRO A 838 73.75 22.88 22.83
N ALA A 839 73.51 23.37 21.63
CA ALA A 839 72.34 23.06 20.81
C ALA A 839 72.77 22.81 19.36
N ARG A 840 71.85 22.32 18.54
CA ARG A 840 71.99 22.23 17.08
C ARG A 840 70.91 23.06 16.42
N LEU A 841 71.32 24.06 15.66
CA LEU A 841 70.49 24.83 14.73
C LEU A 841 70.49 24.10 13.40
N LEU A 842 69.32 23.89 12.79
CA LEU A 842 69.18 23.38 11.43
C LEU A 842 68.40 24.40 10.62
N LEU A 843 69.02 24.92 9.57
CA LEU A 843 68.39 25.80 8.59
C LEU A 843 67.99 24.97 7.37
N VAL A 844 66.80 25.25 6.81
CA VAL A 844 66.23 24.53 5.67
C VAL A 844 65.73 25.55 4.63
N VAL A 845 66.24 25.46 3.41
CA VAL A 845 65.96 26.39 2.30
C VAL A 845 65.62 25.60 1.02
N ASP A 846 65.09 26.30 0.02
CA ASP A 846 65.17 25.76 -1.35
C ASP A 846 66.63 25.86 -1.86
N THR A 847 67.07 24.89 -2.62
CA THR A 847 68.38 24.88 -3.32
C THR A 847 68.62 26.15 -4.15
N ALA A 848 67.57 26.74 -4.72
CA ALA A 848 67.61 27.97 -5.51
C ALA A 848 67.58 29.26 -4.66
N ALA A 849 67.45 29.17 -3.32
CA ALA A 849 67.50 30.34 -2.45
C ALA A 849 68.87 31.02 -2.51
N ASP A 850 68.87 32.34 -2.68
CA ASP A 850 70.06 33.16 -2.77
C ASP A 850 70.69 33.47 -1.39
N GLU A 851 71.87 34.07 -1.41
CA GLU A 851 72.60 34.39 -0.16
C GLU A 851 71.85 35.42 0.72
N PRO A 852 71.19 36.47 0.19
CA PRO A 852 70.26 37.30 0.95
C PRO A 852 69.15 36.53 1.67
N ALA A 853 68.47 35.57 1.02
CA ALA A 853 67.44 34.75 1.66
C ALA A 853 68.02 33.86 2.77
N ARG A 854 69.19 33.24 2.54
CA ARG A 854 69.90 32.42 3.53
C ARG A 854 70.35 33.23 4.74
N ALA A 855 70.89 34.43 4.52
CA ALA A 855 71.30 35.36 5.58
C ALA A 855 70.11 35.86 6.40
N THR A 856 68.97 36.14 5.74
CA THR A 856 67.72 36.54 6.41
C THR A 856 67.21 35.43 7.32
N LEU A 857 67.16 34.19 6.83
CA LEU A 857 66.73 33.03 7.62
C LEU A 857 67.62 32.78 8.84
N LEU A 858 68.95 32.95 8.71
CA LEU A 858 69.86 32.89 9.85
C LEU A 858 69.59 34.04 10.84
N ALA A 859 69.36 35.26 10.36
CA ALA A 859 69.08 36.41 11.22
C ALA A 859 67.77 36.24 12.02
N ASP A 860 66.71 35.72 11.40
CA ASP A 860 65.46 35.36 12.08
C ASP A 860 65.70 34.28 13.15
N ALA A 861 66.45 33.22 12.82
CA ALA A 861 66.79 32.16 13.77
C ALA A 861 67.60 32.69 14.98
N VAL A 862 68.58 33.56 14.72
CA VAL A 862 69.42 34.19 15.77
C VAL A 862 68.60 35.13 16.67
N ARG A 863 67.59 35.82 16.13
CA ARG A 863 66.68 36.70 16.87
C ARG A 863 65.72 35.92 17.77
N ASP A 864 64.99 34.95 17.19
CA ASP A 864 63.79 34.39 17.83
C ASP A 864 64.05 33.10 18.62
N ALA A 865 64.96 32.25 18.16
CA ALA A 865 65.17 30.92 18.75
C ALA A 865 65.67 30.92 20.22
N PRO A 866 66.51 31.87 20.70
CA PRO A 866 66.98 31.84 22.09
C PRO A 866 65.86 31.94 23.12
N GLY A 867 64.87 32.81 22.89
CA GLY A 867 63.69 32.95 23.76
C GLY A 867 62.77 31.74 23.66
N LEU A 868 62.37 31.40 22.43
CA LEU A 868 61.44 30.30 22.15
C LEU A 868 61.95 28.92 22.57
N LEU A 869 63.27 28.75 22.75
CA LEU A 869 63.87 27.54 23.30
C LEU A 869 63.91 27.56 24.83
N GLN A 870 64.10 28.73 25.46
CA GLN A 870 64.01 28.86 26.90
C GLN A 870 62.58 28.58 27.41
N ASP A 871 61.56 28.98 26.63
CA ASP A 871 60.16 28.59 26.86
C ASP A 871 59.98 27.06 26.75
N ALA A 872 60.54 26.43 25.70
CA ALA A 872 60.49 24.97 25.54
C ALA A 872 61.20 24.21 26.68
N ARG A 873 62.31 24.75 27.21
CA ARG A 873 63.07 24.18 28.35
C ARG A 873 62.33 24.33 29.68
N THR A 874 61.69 25.47 29.92
CA THR A 874 60.89 25.70 31.14
C THR A 874 59.60 24.87 31.15
N ALA A 875 58.94 24.71 30.00
CA ALA A 875 57.82 23.77 29.85
C ALA A 875 58.26 22.31 30.11
N ALA A 876 59.41 21.89 29.58
CA ALA A 876 59.91 20.52 29.75
C ALA A 876 60.38 20.18 31.18
N SER A 877 60.90 21.16 31.93
CA SER A 877 61.28 20.97 33.34
C SER A 877 60.05 20.94 34.26
N ALA A 878 59.02 21.75 33.98
CA ALA A 878 57.74 21.69 34.71
C ALA A 878 57.03 20.32 34.58
N GLY A 879 57.16 19.66 33.43
CA GLY A 879 56.65 18.29 33.22
C GLY A 879 57.47 17.17 33.86
N SER A 880 58.48 17.47 34.68
CA SER A 880 59.44 16.50 35.24
C SER A 880 59.47 16.49 36.78
N ALA A 881 58.29 16.61 37.42
CA ALA A 881 58.15 16.43 38.87
C ALA A 881 58.11 14.94 39.27
N PRO A 882 58.67 14.53 40.43
CA PRO A 882 58.59 13.16 40.92
C PRO A 882 57.20 12.83 41.49
N ASP A 883 56.81 11.56 41.36
CA ASP A 883 55.52 11.01 41.83
C ASP A 883 55.50 10.85 43.38
N PRO A 884 54.52 11.42 44.11
CA PRO A 884 54.46 11.36 45.58
C PRO A 884 53.94 10.01 46.11
N GLY A 885 54.74 8.96 45.95
CA GLY A 885 54.42 7.59 46.37
C GLY A 885 54.51 7.30 47.87
N ALA A 886 53.39 7.46 48.58
CA ALA A 886 52.99 6.78 49.84
C ALA A 886 53.77 7.01 51.15
N GLY A 887 53.03 7.27 52.25
CA GLY A 887 53.46 6.96 53.62
C GLY A 887 53.04 7.92 54.74
N GLY A 888 51.85 7.77 55.33
CA GLY A 888 51.48 8.44 56.60
C GLY A 888 49.97 8.53 56.88
N PRO A 889 49.48 8.29 58.12
CA PRO A 889 48.05 8.31 58.46
C PRO A 889 47.52 9.68 58.92
N PRO A 890 46.18 9.88 58.97
CA PRO A 890 45.57 11.15 59.38
C PRO A 890 45.52 11.33 60.90
N SER A 891 45.60 12.59 61.36
CA SER A 891 45.14 13.01 62.70
C SER A 891 44.85 14.53 62.72
N ASP A 892 43.76 14.91 63.39
CA ASP A 892 43.23 16.28 63.44
C ASP A 892 43.93 17.20 64.44
N THR A 893 43.84 18.51 64.22
CA THR A 893 43.50 19.56 65.23
C THR A 893 43.53 20.94 64.53
N SER A 894 42.42 21.48 64.03
CA SER A 894 41.32 22.17 64.75
C SER A 894 41.70 23.48 65.45
N SER A 895 41.21 24.61 64.93
CA SER A 895 40.52 25.72 65.64
C SER A 895 40.62 27.07 64.89
N GLY A 896 39.67 28.00 65.15
CA GLY A 896 39.75 29.40 64.71
C GLY A 896 38.83 29.81 63.54
N ALA A 897 37.62 30.27 63.86
CA ALA A 897 36.67 30.95 62.96
C ALA A 897 36.88 32.51 63.05
N PRO A 898 36.13 33.40 62.34
CA PRO A 898 34.89 33.17 61.57
C PRO A 898 34.73 33.94 60.21
N ALA A 899 33.53 33.81 59.63
CA ALA A 899 32.99 34.45 58.42
C ALA A 899 32.78 35.99 58.53
N GLY A 900 32.46 36.76 57.47
CA GLY A 900 32.33 36.43 56.03
C GLY A 900 31.38 37.38 55.25
N THR A 901 30.68 36.83 54.24
CA THR A 901 29.52 37.39 53.49
C THR A 901 29.62 38.71 52.68
N ARG A 902 29.63 38.56 51.33
CA ARG A 902 28.94 39.41 50.30
C ARG A 902 29.36 40.90 50.18
N PRO A 903 28.88 41.69 49.17
CA PRO A 903 28.01 41.38 48.02
C PRO A 903 28.66 41.65 46.64
N SER A 904 27.83 41.67 45.58
CA SER A 904 28.10 42.16 44.23
C SER A 904 27.78 43.67 44.07
N ASP A 905 28.05 44.20 42.86
CA ASP A 905 27.49 45.43 42.26
C ASP A 905 28.06 46.81 42.71
N GLY A 906 28.08 47.81 41.79
CA GLY A 906 28.04 49.24 42.21
C GLY A 906 29.14 50.27 41.83
N TRP A 907 29.62 50.32 40.58
CA TRP A 907 30.00 51.56 39.83
C TRP A 907 30.46 52.87 40.56
N SER A 908 31.74 53.29 40.42
CA SER A 908 32.21 54.72 40.43
C SER A 908 33.73 54.83 40.12
N GLY A 909 34.33 55.96 39.68
CA GLY A 909 33.78 57.19 39.09
C GLY A 909 34.73 58.42 39.09
N ARG A 910 35.18 58.90 37.90
CA ARG A 910 36.05 60.10 37.63
C ARG A 910 37.53 59.99 38.06
N GLY A 911 38.53 60.69 37.51
CA GLY A 911 38.69 61.64 36.37
C GLY A 911 40.19 61.67 35.95
N THR A 912 40.69 62.33 34.89
CA THR A 912 40.58 63.75 34.49
C THR A 912 41.13 64.05 33.06
N ASN A 913 40.77 65.21 32.48
CA ASN A 913 41.45 66.00 31.42
C ASN A 913 41.38 65.58 29.92
N GLY A 914 40.86 66.47 29.06
CA GLY A 914 41.11 66.45 27.60
C GLY A 914 40.06 67.15 26.69
N TRP A 915 40.28 68.43 26.36
CA TRP A 915 39.73 69.28 25.26
C TRP A 915 38.95 68.59 24.10
N GLY A 916 37.87 69.15 23.52
CA GLY A 916 37.08 70.36 23.85
C GLY A 916 36.32 70.98 22.64
N GLY A 917 35.04 71.36 22.83
CA GLY A 917 34.21 72.12 21.86
C GLY A 917 33.46 71.29 20.79
N ALA A 918 32.25 71.65 20.31
CA ALA A 918 31.38 72.78 20.65
C ALA A 918 29.87 72.47 20.41
N SER A 919 28.99 73.38 20.85
CA SER A 919 27.52 73.37 20.73
C SER A 919 27.01 73.46 19.28
N SER A 920 25.74 73.16 18.93
CA SER A 920 24.48 73.50 19.62
C SER A 920 23.25 72.73 19.08
N THR A 921 22.14 72.75 19.83
CA THR A 921 20.78 72.39 19.35
C THR A 921 20.05 73.62 18.81
N PRO A 922 19.01 73.47 17.97
CA PRO A 922 17.64 73.48 18.53
C PRO A 922 16.64 72.49 17.86
N SER A 923 15.43 72.48 18.41
CA SER A 923 14.26 71.65 18.07
C SER A 923 13.55 71.98 16.74
N GLY A 924 12.86 71.00 16.13
CA GLY A 924 11.80 71.27 15.14
C GLY A 924 11.21 70.04 14.42
N GLN A 925 9.97 69.67 14.74
CA GLN A 925 9.00 69.03 13.82
C GLN A 925 7.99 70.11 13.33
N PRO A 926 7.09 69.87 12.36
CA PRO A 926 6.91 68.70 11.46
C PRO A 926 6.90 69.07 9.95
N ALA A 927 6.91 68.07 9.06
CA ALA A 927 6.15 68.07 7.78
C ALA A 927 6.30 66.74 7.00
N ASP A 928 5.20 66.32 6.38
CA ASP A 928 5.09 65.41 5.22
C ASP A 928 4.48 66.23 4.05
N PRO A 929 4.45 65.79 2.78
CA PRO A 929 5.20 64.70 2.14
C PRO A 929 5.81 65.04 0.75
N GLY A 930 6.77 64.23 0.28
CA GLY A 930 6.81 63.78 -1.13
C GLY A 930 7.77 64.38 -2.19
N VAL A 931 8.00 63.55 -3.22
CA VAL A 931 8.43 63.82 -4.62
C VAL A 931 9.95 64.00 -4.93
N TRP A 932 10.38 63.33 -6.01
CA TRP A 932 11.72 63.28 -6.64
C TRP A 932 11.87 64.27 -7.82
N PRO A 933 13.08 64.46 -8.38
CA PRO A 933 13.49 63.75 -9.63
C PRO A 933 14.83 63.00 -9.44
N GLY A 934 15.22 61.97 -10.20
CA GLY A 934 15.12 61.71 -11.66
C GLY A 934 16.55 61.83 -12.25
N SER A 935 17.08 61.00 -13.15
CA SER A 935 16.58 60.00 -14.13
C SER A 935 17.66 58.91 -14.38
N GLY A 936 17.47 57.75 -15.00
CA GLY A 936 16.38 57.08 -15.76
C GLY A 936 17.00 55.88 -16.53
N SER A 937 16.34 55.01 -17.31
CA SER A 937 14.94 54.88 -17.77
C SER A 937 14.37 53.52 -17.26
N GLY A 938 13.61 52.60 -17.92
CA GLY A 938 13.04 52.43 -19.28
C GLY A 938 13.31 51.01 -19.84
N SER A 939 12.47 50.36 -20.67
CA SER A 939 11.08 50.64 -21.12
C SER A 939 10.52 49.41 -21.90
N ALA A 940 9.23 49.06 -21.76
CA ALA A 940 8.60 47.89 -22.43
C ALA A 940 7.12 48.11 -22.83
N PRO A 941 6.63 47.43 -23.90
CA PRO A 941 5.19 47.16 -24.15
C PRO A 941 4.90 45.74 -24.76
N SER A 942 3.69 45.25 -25.05
CA SER A 942 2.37 45.22 -24.34
C SER A 942 1.32 44.47 -25.22
N GLY A 943 0.45 43.57 -24.70
CA GLY A 943 -0.67 43.03 -25.50
C GLY A 943 -1.56 41.92 -24.89
N TRP A 944 -2.89 42.17 -24.87
CA TRP A 944 -4.09 41.34 -24.54
C TRP A 944 -5.32 42.10 -25.19
N PRO A 945 -6.64 41.71 -25.13
CA PRO A 945 -7.33 40.50 -24.60
C PRO A 945 -8.38 39.87 -25.56
N SER A 946 -9.18 38.85 -25.14
CA SER A 946 -10.68 38.73 -25.27
C SER A 946 -11.23 37.28 -25.19
N ALA A 947 -12.53 37.14 -24.89
CA ALA A 947 -13.40 35.92 -24.90
C ALA A 947 -14.84 36.36 -25.32
N PRO A 948 -15.93 35.53 -25.33
CA PRO A 948 -16.13 34.07 -25.16
C PRO A 948 -16.95 33.44 -26.32
N GLY A 949 -17.55 32.23 -26.18
CA GLY A 949 -18.62 31.75 -27.08
C GLY A 949 -18.95 30.25 -27.07
N SER A 950 -20.20 29.87 -27.35
CA SER A 950 -20.79 28.52 -27.15
C SER A 950 -21.65 28.01 -28.33
N VAL A 951 -21.92 26.70 -28.35
CA VAL A 951 -22.96 25.94 -29.12
C VAL A 951 -22.81 25.78 -30.64
N GLY A 952 -23.17 24.58 -31.15
CA GLY A 952 -23.83 24.40 -32.46
C GLY A 952 -23.11 23.51 -33.48
N GLY A 953 -23.58 22.28 -33.70
CA GLY A 953 -23.00 21.34 -34.68
C GLY A 953 -23.64 21.40 -36.08
N LEU A 954 -23.11 20.61 -37.03
CA LEU A 954 -23.84 19.98 -38.15
C LEU A 954 -22.96 18.97 -38.94
N ARG A 955 -23.61 17.93 -39.50
CA ARG A 955 -23.10 16.91 -40.46
C ARG A 955 -23.25 17.41 -41.92
N PRO A 956 -22.88 16.64 -42.99
CA PRO A 956 -21.71 15.77 -43.24
C PRO A 956 -21.05 16.06 -44.63
N GLY A 957 -20.02 15.31 -45.08
CA GLY A 957 -19.56 15.40 -46.49
C GLY A 957 -18.36 14.54 -46.90
N ALA A 958 -18.58 13.51 -47.73
CA ALA A 958 -17.61 12.52 -48.22
C ALA A 958 -16.50 13.05 -49.17
N THR A 959 -15.31 12.39 -49.19
CA THR A 959 -14.86 11.48 -50.29
C THR A 959 -13.41 10.95 -50.11
N GLN A 960 -13.12 9.74 -50.62
CA GLN A 960 -11.80 9.12 -50.87
C GLN A 960 -11.14 9.67 -52.18
N PRO A 961 -9.92 9.26 -52.63
CA PRO A 961 -8.94 8.25 -52.14
C PRO A 961 -7.54 8.86 -51.82
N GLY A 962 -6.46 8.15 -51.41
CA GLY A 962 -6.20 6.71 -51.27
C GLY A 962 -5.09 6.22 -52.23
N TRP A 963 -3.84 6.07 -51.74
CA TRP A 963 -2.67 5.49 -52.44
C TRP A 963 -1.72 4.80 -51.45
N GLY A 964 -0.94 3.80 -51.94
CA GLY A 964 -0.19 2.84 -51.12
C GLY A 964 1.29 3.16 -50.80
N PRO A 965 2.03 2.21 -50.18
CA PRO A 965 3.28 2.48 -49.45
C PRO A 965 4.60 2.18 -50.21
N PRO A 966 5.72 2.80 -49.78
CA PRO A 966 7.10 2.38 -50.08
C PRO A 966 7.67 1.39 -49.01
N PRO A 967 8.83 0.73 -49.24
CA PRO A 967 8.96 -0.69 -48.90
C PRO A 967 9.97 -1.08 -47.81
N ARG A 968 9.96 -2.37 -47.44
CA ARG A 968 11.01 -3.05 -46.65
C ARG A 968 12.36 -3.09 -47.40
N GLN A 969 13.45 -3.04 -46.66
CA GLN A 969 14.71 -3.71 -47.01
C GLN A 969 15.40 -4.29 -45.77
N ASP A 970 16.07 -5.40 -46.01
CA ASP A 970 16.83 -6.27 -45.11
C ASP A 970 18.08 -5.55 -44.56
N GLY A 971 18.78 -5.99 -43.50
CA GLY A 971 18.65 -7.17 -42.64
C GLY A 971 20.00 -7.51 -41.96
N TRP A 972 20.01 -8.51 -41.07
CA TRP A 972 21.21 -9.16 -40.47
C TRP A 972 22.16 -8.31 -39.59
N SER A 973 22.01 -8.45 -38.27
CA SER A 973 23.09 -8.65 -37.28
C SER A 973 22.53 -9.36 -36.06
#